data_AF-A0A7J6MFK0-F1
#
_entry.id   AF-A0A7J6MFK0-F1
#
_cell.length_a   1.000
_cell.length_b   1.000
_cell.length_c   1.000
_cell.angle_alpha   90.00
_cell.angle_beta   90.00
_cell.angle_gamma   90.00
#
_symmetry.space_group_name_H-M   'P 1'
#
loop_
_entity.id
_entity.type
_entity.pdbx_description
1 polymer ?
#
loop_
_entity_poly.entity_id
_entity_poly.type
_entity_poly.pdbx_seq_one_letter_code
_entity_poly.pdbx_strand_id
1 'polypeptide(L)'
;YSALEEFFTSRPEYNTRVFLAGQSYAGHYIPPLAAKLTERNSSVRLEGILLGNPDVAPEIQWRFYPEMARANRLVYGYKYARLKDNADECMGLVRQCNREEVVVSKGPGIASRLWDFLGLHGTPCTRAWRVCMNGLITPIVDEGISVRHVDREDRSGTALSAFRNVANFLRKRSVRKVLGVTTSWTLTNMKSAVSPDRVRLLNQPGTGLTTTGPVIYWMSREIRSRDNWALIHAQNVALRSKQPLLVVYNLAVGYLGGGLRQHAFKVGGLKVLAANLRQLKIPFAIETSSKFPAVLADISEKVGCKYVVTDFTPLRLNKEWVAAFTKHSKRLGIRFEQVDAHNVVPCWVTSDKMERAAVTIRPKLWHHFDEFCTKYPRLRKHPYALGDDAPFHTITDTDIDALLTNEEIIGELDETVKPIEWLTPGEDAGIQLALEYVKNMPNYSSQRNNPTNPTQSDLSPYFHYGFVSPQRVIYEAYNNTDINEEDRDEFVEQCMIRRELADNFCYYNDHYDKFEGFPEWGQHSLRAHAKDDRDYLYSLEQLENADTHDKLWNATQRQMVETGKIHGYMRMYWCKKILEWTNSPEEALEFAIYLNDKYELDGRDPNGYVGIAWCIGGRHDRPFAERNVFGVIRYMSYNGCRGKFDINKYMRIAGSAEGHRVGKMWAAMHQDGTEEEGFWESLSEEERRMKGC
;
A
#
# COMPACT_ATOMS: atom_id res chain seq x y z
N TYR A 1 -26.97 -3.34 -40.16
CA TYR A 1 -26.31 -3.16 -41.47
C TYR A 1 -27.02 -2.11 -42.28
N SER A 2 -28.20 -2.37 -42.87
CA SER A 2 -28.89 -1.41 -43.76
C SER A 2 -29.16 -0.06 -43.10
N ALA A 3 -29.56 -0.04 -41.82
CA ALA A 3 -29.75 1.20 -41.08
C ALA A 3 -28.47 2.06 -40.94
N LEU A 4 -27.28 1.43 -40.86
CA LEU A 4 -26.01 2.17 -40.79
C LEU A 4 -25.62 2.73 -42.16
N GLU A 5 -25.84 1.97 -43.23
CA GLU A 5 -25.61 2.47 -44.58
C GLU A 5 -26.53 3.65 -44.90
N GLU A 6 -27.81 3.55 -44.57
CA GLU A 6 -28.77 4.63 -44.77
C GLU A 6 -28.42 5.87 -43.93
N PHE A 7 -28.01 5.67 -42.67
CA PHE A 7 -27.55 6.76 -41.81
C PHE A 7 -26.36 7.50 -42.43
N PHE A 8 -25.29 6.79 -42.79
CA PHE A 8 -24.09 7.43 -43.35
C PHE A 8 -24.27 7.93 -44.79
N THR A 9 -25.26 7.42 -45.53
CA THR A 9 -25.68 7.98 -46.82
C THR A 9 -26.41 9.31 -46.62
N SER A 10 -27.28 9.42 -45.61
CA SER A 10 -27.99 10.65 -45.27
C SER A 10 -27.12 11.69 -44.54
N ARG A 11 -26.05 11.23 -43.89
CA ARG A 11 -25.13 12.04 -43.08
C ARG A 11 -23.65 11.75 -43.42
N PRO A 12 -23.22 12.07 -44.65
CA PRO A 12 -21.87 11.75 -45.11
C PRO A 12 -20.77 12.45 -44.30
N GLU A 13 -21.07 13.57 -43.63
CA GLU A 13 -20.14 14.31 -42.76
C GLU A 13 -19.63 13.47 -41.58
N TYR A 14 -20.38 12.46 -41.15
CA TYR A 14 -19.97 11.55 -40.07
C TYR A 14 -19.29 10.28 -40.58
N ASN A 15 -19.25 10.06 -41.89
CA ASN A 15 -18.64 8.88 -42.51
C ASN A 15 -17.16 9.09 -42.86
N THR A 16 -16.40 9.71 -41.95
CA THR A 16 -14.97 10.01 -42.13
C THR A 16 -14.09 8.88 -41.60
N ARG A 17 -14.32 8.46 -40.35
CA ARG A 17 -13.64 7.36 -39.66
C ARG A 17 -14.61 6.69 -38.70
N VAL A 18 -15.15 5.54 -39.09
CA VAL A 18 -16.16 4.82 -38.29
C VAL A 18 -15.49 3.74 -37.48
N PHE A 19 -15.79 3.67 -36.17
CA PHE A 19 -15.36 2.59 -35.30
C PHE A 19 -16.58 1.91 -34.71
N LEU A 20 -16.59 0.57 -34.67
CA LEU A 20 -17.65 -0.18 -33.99
C LEU A 20 -17.14 -0.69 -32.64
N ALA A 21 -17.80 -0.29 -31.57
CA ALA A 21 -17.41 -0.68 -30.22
C ALA A 21 -18.59 -1.28 -29.45
N GLY A 22 -18.36 -2.38 -28.73
CA GLY A 22 -19.38 -2.95 -27.85
C GLY A 22 -18.93 -4.14 -27.04
N GLN A 23 -19.72 -4.45 -26.01
CA GLN A 23 -19.43 -5.46 -25.00
C GLN A 23 -20.66 -6.35 -24.74
N SER A 24 -20.44 -7.57 -24.26
CA SER A 24 -21.51 -8.48 -23.78
C SER A 24 -22.51 -8.76 -24.91
N TYR A 25 -23.78 -8.39 -24.75
CA TYR A 25 -24.81 -8.58 -25.78
C TYR A 25 -24.39 -7.97 -27.14
N ALA A 26 -23.80 -6.78 -27.13
CA ALA A 26 -23.30 -6.14 -28.36
C ALA A 26 -22.10 -6.90 -28.98
N GLY A 27 -21.33 -7.63 -28.17
CA GLY A 27 -20.23 -8.48 -28.62
C GLY A 27 -20.67 -9.68 -29.47
N HIS A 28 -21.96 -10.03 -29.48
CA HIS A 28 -22.52 -11.01 -30.42
C HIS A 28 -22.83 -10.40 -31.80
N TYR A 29 -23.17 -9.10 -31.87
CA TYR A 29 -23.68 -8.48 -33.09
C TYR A 29 -22.64 -7.65 -33.83
N ILE A 30 -21.66 -7.08 -33.13
CA ILE A 30 -20.62 -6.26 -33.75
C ILE A 30 -19.70 -7.08 -34.65
N PRO A 31 -19.21 -8.27 -34.28
CA PRO A 31 -18.37 -9.07 -35.18
C PRO A 31 -19.04 -9.38 -36.53
N PRO A 32 -20.28 -9.94 -36.59
CA PRO A 32 -20.92 -10.21 -37.88
C PRO A 32 -21.32 -8.93 -38.63
N LEU A 33 -21.61 -7.83 -37.92
CA LEU A 33 -21.86 -6.54 -38.56
C LEU A 33 -20.60 -5.97 -39.20
N ALA A 34 -19.47 -6.03 -38.51
CA ALA A 34 -18.17 -5.62 -39.02
C ALA A 34 -17.77 -6.45 -40.23
N ALA A 35 -17.91 -7.79 -40.14
CA ALA A 35 -17.67 -8.70 -41.26
C ALA A 35 -18.52 -8.31 -42.48
N LYS A 36 -19.83 -8.06 -42.31
CA LYS A 36 -20.70 -7.61 -43.41
C LYS A 36 -20.29 -6.26 -44.01
N LEU A 37 -19.85 -5.30 -43.20
CA LEU A 37 -19.38 -3.99 -43.70
C LEU A 37 -18.08 -4.14 -44.50
N THR A 38 -17.21 -5.07 -44.11
CA THR A 38 -15.96 -5.37 -44.82
C THR A 38 -16.17 -6.19 -46.09
N GLU A 39 -17.09 -7.16 -46.10
CA GLU A 39 -17.30 -8.09 -47.22
C GLU A 39 -18.06 -7.48 -48.40
N ARG A 40 -18.94 -6.48 -48.19
CA ARG A 40 -19.92 -6.03 -49.20
C ARG A 40 -19.61 -4.73 -49.94
N ASN A 41 -18.36 -4.26 -49.96
CA ASN A 41 -18.03 -2.96 -50.61
C ASN A 41 -18.91 -1.82 -50.04
N SER A 42 -19.15 -1.84 -48.72
CA SER A 42 -20.02 -0.88 -48.05
C SER A 42 -19.46 0.54 -48.19
N SER A 43 -20.36 1.53 -48.27
CA SER A 43 -19.98 2.95 -48.29
C SER A 43 -19.46 3.44 -46.93
N VAL A 44 -19.63 2.66 -45.86
CA VAL A 44 -19.22 3.00 -44.49
C VAL A 44 -17.70 2.83 -44.33
N ARG A 45 -17.00 3.91 -43.96
CA ARG A 45 -15.55 3.92 -43.73
C ARG A 45 -15.17 3.33 -42.37
N LEU A 46 -15.32 2.01 -42.24
CA LEU A 46 -14.95 1.28 -41.03
C LEU A 46 -13.42 1.23 -40.86
N GLU A 47 -12.91 1.88 -39.82
CA GLU A 47 -11.49 2.00 -39.49
C GLU A 47 -11.05 1.02 -38.39
N GLY A 48 -11.98 0.53 -37.58
CA GLY A 48 -11.64 -0.42 -36.53
C GLY A 48 -12.82 -0.90 -35.71
N ILE A 49 -12.58 -1.99 -34.99
CA ILE A 49 -13.54 -2.57 -34.07
C ILE A 49 -12.92 -2.72 -32.68
N LEU A 50 -13.74 -2.48 -31.65
CA LEU A 50 -13.39 -2.71 -30.25
C LEU A 50 -14.42 -3.65 -29.61
N LEU A 51 -13.96 -4.78 -29.10
CA LEU A 51 -14.83 -5.84 -28.63
C LEU A 51 -14.52 -6.19 -27.17
N GLY A 52 -15.54 -6.16 -26.31
CA GLY A 52 -15.46 -6.62 -24.93
C GLY A 52 -16.21 -7.95 -24.74
N ASN A 53 -15.50 -9.04 -24.46
CA ASN A 53 -16.04 -10.40 -24.35
C ASN A 53 -16.93 -10.81 -25.54
N PRO A 54 -16.46 -10.69 -26.81
CA PRO A 54 -17.27 -11.04 -27.97
C PRO A 54 -17.34 -12.54 -28.23
N ASP A 55 -18.39 -12.94 -28.96
CA ASP A 55 -18.54 -14.29 -29.52
C ASP A 55 -18.16 -14.21 -31.02
N VAL A 56 -16.88 -14.37 -31.31
CA VAL A 56 -16.28 -14.16 -32.65
C VAL A 56 -16.14 -15.46 -33.43
N ALA A 57 -15.81 -16.55 -32.75
CA ALA A 57 -15.62 -17.87 -33.34
C ALA A 57 -16.19 -18.92 -32.37
N PRO A 58 -17.52 -19.07 -32.30
CA PRO A 58 -18.15 -19.94 -31.32
C PRO A 58 -17.64 -21.40 -31.40
N GLU A 59 -17.30 -21.86 -32.61
CA GLU A 59 -16.76 -23.20 -32.89
C GLU A 59 -15.36 -23.49 -32.32
N ILE A 60 -14.67 -22.44 -31.86
CA ILE A 60 -13.38 -22.53 -31.18
C ILE A 60 -13.56 -22.16 -29.71
N GLN A 61 -14.21 -21.02 -29.44
CA GLN A 61 -14.23 -20.40 -28.12
C GLN A 61 -14.95 -21.25 -27.06
N TRP A 62 -16.06 -21.88 -27.42
CA TRP A 62 -16.89 -22.56 -26.43
C TRP A 62 -16.24 -23.85 -25.89
N ARG A 63 -15.30 -24.44 -26.63
CA ARG A 63 -14.53 -25.61 -26.18
C ARG A 63 -13.65 -25.32 -24.97
N PHE A 64 -13.27 -24.07 -24.74
CA PHE A 64 -12.34 -23.68 -23.67
C PHE A 64 -13.01 -23.34 -22.34
N TYR A 65 -14.34 -23.25 -22.27
CA TYR A 65 -15.03 -22.97 -20.99
C TYR A 65 -14.73 -23.98 -19.88
N PRO A 66 -14.67 -25.31 -20.13
CA PRO A 66 -14.27 -26.27 -19.10
C PRO A 66 -12.87 -25.99 -18.54
N GLU A 67 -11.92 -25.66 -19.41
CA GLU A 67 -10.52 -25.40 -19.05
C GLU A 67 -10.35 -24.09 -18.30
N MET A 68 -11.03 -23.03 -18.77
CA MET A 68 -11.14 -21.75 -18.07
C MET A 68 -11.72 -21.94 -16.66
N ALA A 69 -12.81 -22.70 -16.54
CA ALA A 69 -13.46 -22.94 -15.25
C ALA A 69 -12.55 -23.71 -14.29
N ARG A 70 -11.78 -24.69 -14.78
CA ARG A 70 -10.80 -25.42 -13.97
C ARG A 70 -9.61 -24.55 -13.57
N ALA A 71 -9.05 -23.77 -14.49
CA ALA A 71 -7.91 -22.89 -14.22
C ALA A 71 -8.25 -21.84 -13.15
N ASN A 72 -9.51 -21.38 -13.12
CA ASN A 72 -10.01 -20.43 -12.14
C ASN A 72 -10.66 -21.08 -10.92
N ARG A 73 -10.42 -22.38 -10.70
CA ARG A 73 -10.84 -23.12 -9.50
C ARG A 73 -12.37 -23.17 -9.29
N LEU A 74 -13.16 -23.09 -10.36
CA LEU A 74 -14.62 -23.08 -10.32
C LEU A 74 -15.23 -24.48 -10.34
N VAL A 75 -14.63 -25.43 -11.07
CA VAL A 75 -15.14 -26.79 -11.26
C VAL A 75 -14.03 -27.83 -11.22
N TYR A 76 -14.31 -29.00 -10.62
CA TYR A 76 -13.36 -30.10 -10.45
C TYR A 76 -14.02 -31.47 -10.61
N GLY A 77 -13.19 -32.52 -10.68
CA GLY A 77 -13.63 -33.92 -10.64
C GLY A 77 -14.67 -34.24 -11.72
N TYR A 78 -15.76 -34.90 -11.32
CA TYR A 78 -16.81 -35.35 -12.23
C TYR A 78 -17.49 -34.20 -12.99
N LYS A 79 -17.64 -33.01 -12.37
CA LYS A 79 -18.25 -31.84 -13.01
C LYS A 79 -17.39 -31.32 -14.15
N TYR A 80 -16.07 -31.30 -13.97
CA TYR A 80 -15.13 -30.94 -15.03
C TYR A 80 -15.13 -31.96 -16.18
N ALA A 81 -15.19 -33.26 -15.87
CA ALA A 81 -15.29 -34.30 -16.89
C ALA A 81 -16.57 -34.13 -17.75
N ARG A 82 -17.72 -33.93 -17.10
CA ARG A 82 -18.99 -33.69 -17.79
C ARG A 82 -18.99 -32.43 -18.65
N LEU A 83 -18.34 -31.35 -18.17
CA LEU A 83 -18.17 -30.13 -18.96
C LEU A 83 -17.32 -30.36 -20.21
N LYS A 84 -16.28 -31.20 -20.15
CA LYS A 84 -15.51 -31.58 -21.34
C LYS A 84 -16.34 -32.37 -22.34
N ASP A 85 -17.13 -33.33 -21.88
CA ASP A 85 -18.00 -34.14 -22.76
C ASP A 85 -19.06 -33.26 -23.46
N ASN A 86 -19.71 -32.36 -22.71
CA ASN A 86 -20.68 -31.41 -23.26
C ASN A 86 -20.05 -30.43 -24.27
N ALA A 87 -18.75 -30.16 -24.16
CA ALA A 87 -18.07 -29.23 -25.05
C ALA A 87 -17.98 -29.80 -26.47
N ASP A 88 -17.68 -31.08 -26.62
CA ASP A 88 -17.59 -31.71 -27.93
C ASP A 88 -18.97 -31.79 -28.62
N GLU A 89 -20.05 -32.06 -27.86
CA GLU A 89 -21.43 -32.00 -28.37
C GLU A 89 -21.81 -30.58 -28.82
N CYS A 90 -21.53 -29.58 -27.98
CA CYS A 90 -21.73 -28.18 -28.30
C CYS A 90 -21.03 -27.79 -29.62
N MET A 91 -19.78 -28.21 -29.82
CA MET A 91 -19.01 -27.92 -31.04
C MET A 91 -19.57 -28.60 -32.28
N GLY A 92 -20.11 -29.81 -32.14
CA GLY A 92 -20.84 -30.48 -33.22
C GLY A 92 -22.04 -29.66 -33.70
N LEU A 93 -22.85 -29.16 -32.76
CA LEU A 93 -24.05 -28.37 -33.05
C LEU A 93 -23.73 -26.97 -33.60
N VAL A 94 -22.69 -26.30 -33.08
CA VAL A 94 -22.23 -25.01 -33.62
C VAL A 94 -21.76 -25.15 -35.07
N ARG A 95 -21.03 -26.22 -35.40
CA ARG A 95 -20.64 -26.49 -36.81
C ARG A 95 -21.84 -26.78 -37.70
N GLN A 96 -22.88 -27.41 -37.17
CA GLN A 96 -24.12 -27.59 -37.90
C GLN A 96 -24.81 -26.24 -38.16
N CYS A 97 -24.94 -25.40 -37.14
CA CYS A 97 -25.43 -24.03 -37.28
C CYS A 97 -24.67 -23.23 -38.35
N ASN A 98 -23.34 -23.30 -38.35
CA ASN A 98 -22.51 -22.55 -39.30
C ASN A 98 -22.61 -23.07 -40.75
N ARG A 99 -22.95 -24.35 -40.96
CA ARG A 99 -23.07 -24.97 -42.29
C ARG A 99 -24.44 -24.82 -42.92
N GLU A 100 -25.47 -24.62 -42.12
CA GLU A 100 -26.80 -24.40 -42.65
C GLU A 100 -26.92 -22.95 -43.12
N GLU A 101 -26.91 -22.75 -44.45
CA GLU A 101 -27.61 -21.60 -45.02
C GLU A 101 -29.02 -21.65 -44.44
N VAL A 102 -29.43 -20.60 -43.72
CA VAL A 102 -30.77 -20.49 -43.16
C VAL A 102 -31.76 -20.48 -44.34
N VAL A 103 -32.21 -21.66 -44.75
CA VAL A 103 -33.39 -21.80 -45.57
C VAL A 103 -34.54 -21.50 -44.62
N VAL A 104 -34.98 -20.24 -44.61
CA VAL A 104 -36.31 -19.92 -44.11
C VAL A 104 -37.27 -20.73 -44.97
N SER A 105 -37.69 -21.89 -44.47
CA SER A 105 -38.63 -22.73 -45.20
C SER A 105 -39.89 -21.88 -45.40
N LYS A 106 -40.17 -21.53 -46.65
CA LYS A 106 -41.47 -20.96 -47.04
C LYS A 106 -42.50 -22.09 -47.04
N GLY A 107 -42.74 -22.71 -45.89
CA GLY A 107 -43.81 -23.69 -45.70
C GLY A 107 -45.17 -22.98 -45.60
N PRO A 108 -46.21 -23.40 -46.34
CA PRO A 108 -47.51 -22.77 -46.30
C PRO A 108 -48.31 -23.31 -45.12
N GLY A 109 -48.19 -22.68 -43.95
CA GLY A 109 -49.06 -23.03 -42.82
C GLY A 109 -48.82 -22.17 -41.57
N ILE A 110 -49.91 -21.64 -41.02
CA ILE A 110 -49.91 -20.85 -39.77
C ILE A 110 -49.28 -21.64 -38.62
N ALA A 111 -49.47 -22.96 -38.57
CA ALA A 111 -48.84 -23.82 -37.57
C ALA A 111 -47.30 -23.77 -37.65
N SER A 112 -46.69 -23.98 -38.83
CA SER A 112 -45.23 -23.93 -39.02
C SER A 112 -44.64 -22.61 -38.53
N ARG A 113 -45.30 -21.48 -38.84
CA ARG A 113 -44.86 -20.15 -38.41
C ARG A 113 -45.02 -19.92 -36.90
N LEU A 114 -46.05 -20.53 -36.29
CA LEU A 114 -46.26 -20.47 -34.84
C LEU A 114 -45.19 -21.29 -34.09
N TRP A 115 -44.80 -22.45 -34.61
CA TRP A 115 -43.74 -23.30 -34.04
C TRP A 115 -42.34 -22.66 -34.16
N ASP A 116 -42.08 -21.94 -35.26
CA ASP A 116 -40.86 -21.14 -35.44
C ASP A 116 -40.84 -19.90 -34.53
N PHE A 117 -41.97 -19.20 -34.39
CA PHE A 117 -42.14 -18.05 -33.49
C PHE A 117 -42.00 -18.42 -32.00
N LEU A 118 -42.44 -19.62 -31.63
CA LEU A 118 -42.31 -20.17 -30.27
C LEU A 118 -40.96 -20.88 -30.02
N GLY A 119 -40.07 -20.97 -31.03
CA GLY A 119 -38.71 -21.52 -30.87
C GLY A 119 -38.65 -23.03 -30.56
N LEU A 120 -39.71 -23.77 -30.92
CA LEU A 120 -39.88 -25.20 -30.60
C LEU A 120 -39.30 -26.12 -31.70
N HIS A 121 -39.26 -25.66 -32.96
CA HIS A 121 -38.34 -26.17 -33.97
C HIS A 121 -37.11 -25.25 -34.01
N GLY A 122 -36.27 -25.32 -32.99
CA GLY A 122 -35.08 -24.48 -32.94
C GLY A 122 -34.24 -24.69 -34.20
N THR A 123 -33.90 -23.60 -34.92
CA THR A 123 -32.87 -23.66 -35.95
C THR A 123 -31.62 -24.34 -35.36
N PRO A 124 -30.76 -24.96 -36.17
CA PRO A 124 -29.55 -25.59 -35.62
C PRO A 124 -28.68 -24.62 -34.83
N CYS A 125 -28.79 -23.31 -35.08
CA CYS A 125 -28.24 -22.26 -34.24
C CYS A 125 -28.92 -22.10 -32.87
N THR A 126 -30.27 -22.08 -32.81
CA THR A 126 -31.00 -22.03 -31.53
C THR A 126 -30.76 -23.28 -30.69
N ARG A 127 -30.69 -24.45 -31.34
CA ARG A 127 -30.37 -25.72 -30.67
C ARG A 127 -28.94 -25.71 -30.15
N ALA A 128 -27.97 -25.30 -30.96
CA ALA A 128 -26.58 -25.14 -30.55
C ALA A 128 -26.49 -24.23 -29.33
N TRP A 129 -27.07 -23.03 -29.39
CA TRP A 129 -27.05 -22.07 -28.28
C TRP A 129 -27.61 -22.66 -26.99
N ARG A 130 -28.77 -23.33 -27.04
CA ARG A 130 -29.41 -23.92 -25.85
C ARG A 130 -28.54 -25.02 -25.23
N VAL A 131 -28.01 -25.92 -26.05
CA VAL A 131 -27.18 -27.04 -25.58
C VAL A 131 -25.85 -26.51 -25.03
N CYS A 132 -25.21 -25.58 -25.73
CA CYS A 132 -23.98 -24.97 -25.30
C CYS A 132 -24.15 -24.16 -23.99
N MET A 133 -25.19 -23.33 -23.87
CA MET A 133 -25.46 -22.57 -22.65
C MET A 133 -25.75 -23.48 -21.45
N ASN A 134 -26.68 -24.43 -21.61
CA ASN A 134 -27.07 -25.32 -20.52
C ASN A 134 -25.99 -26.34 -20.17
N GLY A 135 -25.19 -26.76 -21.16
CA GLY A 135 -24.16 -27.76 -21.01
C GLY A 135 -22.84 -27.21 -20.48
N LEU A 136 -22.51 -25.94 -20.75
CA LEU A 136 -21.20 -25.36 -20.46
C LEU A 136 -21.24 -24.16 -19.51
N ILE A 137 -22.29 -23.34 -19.57
CA ILE A 137 -22.36 -22.07 -18.82
C ILE A 137 -23.16 -22.24 -17.53
N THR A 138 -24.38 -22.75 -17.62
CA THR A 138 -25.26 -22.96 -16.45
C THR A 138 -24.59 -23.75 -15.33
N PRO A 139 -23.86 -24.86 -15.58
CA PRO A 139 -23.22 -25.62 -14.51
C PRO A 139 -22.10 -24.85 -13.79
N ILE A 140 -21.51 -23.83 -14.42
CA ILE A 140 -20.54 -22.93 -13.78
C ILE A 140 -21.28 -21.86 -12.97
N VAL A 141 -22.38 -21.31 -13.52
CA VAL A 141 -23.21 -20.29 -12.86
C VAL A 141 -23.89 -20.84 -11.60
N ASP A 142 -24.31 -22.10 -11.60
CA ASP A 142 -24.92 -22.79 -10.45
C ASP A 142 -23.98 -22.90 -9.24
N GLU A 143 -22.66 -22.75 -9.43
CA GLU A 143 -21.67 -22.62 -8.33
C GLU A 143 -21.65 -21.21 -7.70
N GLY A 144 -22.59 -20.34 -8.08
CA GLY A 144 -22.73 -18.98 -7.55
C GLY A 144 -21.80 -17.94 -8.20
N ILE A 145 -21.18 -18.26 -9.34
CA ILE A 145 -20.20 -17.40 -10.02
C ILE A 145 -20.54 -17.31 -11.51
N SER A 146 -20.75 -16.09 -12.03
CA SER A 146 -20.93 -15.90 -13.47
C SER A 146 -19.64 -16.19 -14.23
N VAL A 147 -19.72 -16.93 -15.35
CA VAL A 147 -18.61 -17.07 -16.32
C VAL A 147 -18.09 -15.72 -16.85
N ARG A 148 -18.84 -14.63 -16.63
CA ARG A 148 -18.48 -13.24 -16.98
C ARG A 148 -17.86 -12.47 -15.80
N HIS A 149 -17.86 -13.03 -14.59
CA HIS A 149 -17.34 -12.46 -13.35
C HIS A 149 -16.33 -13.40 -12.67
N VAL A 150 -15.54 -14.11 -13.48
CA VAL A 150 -14.48 -15.01 -12.97
C VAL A 150 -13.39 -14.21 -12.24
N ASP A 151 -13.26 -12.91 -12.55
CA ASP A 151 -12.62 -11.92 -11.69
C ASP A 151 -13.55 -11.59 -10.51
N ARG A 152 -13.21 -12.10 -9.31
CA ARG A 152 -13.98 -11.87 -8.07
C ARG A 152 -13.94 -10.42 -7.57
N GLU A 153 -13.21 -9.53 -8.25
CA GLU A 153 -12.94 -8.16 -7.80
C GLU A 153 -14.10 -7.18 -8.03
N ASP A 154 -15.06 -7.46 -8.90
CA ASP A 154 -16.04 -6.45 -9.28
C ASP A 154 -17.37 -6.52 -8.51
N ARG A 155 -17.34 -6.00 -7.28
CA ARG A 155 -18.56 -5.61 -6.53
C ARG A 155 -18.95 -4.15 -6.73
N SER A 156 -18.24 -3.41 -7.61
CA SER A 156 -18.35 -1.95 -7.72
C SER A 156 -19.47 -1.48 -8.65
N GLY A 157 -20.01 -2.37 -9.49
CA GLY A 157 -21.13 -2.05 -10.39
C GLY A 157 -20.79 -1.04 -11.49
N THR A 158 -19.51 -0.73 -11.74
CA THR A 158 -19.12 0.21 -12.80
C THR A 158 -18.47 -0.53 -13.98
N ALA A 159 -18.94 -0.27 -15.19
CA ALA A 159 -18.48 -0.91 -16.44
C ALA A 159 -16.98 -0.71 -16.76
N LEU A 160 -16.22 0.05 -15.96
CA LEU A 160 -14.81 0.39 -16.19
C LEU A 160 -13.81 -0.69 -15.75
N SER A 161 -14.16 -1.54 -14.79
CA SER A 161 -13.33 -2.65 -14.27
C SER A 161 -13.00 -3.68 -15.36
N ALA A 162 -13.97 -4.00 -16.22
CA ALA A 162 -13.86 -4.99 -17.29
C ALA A 162 -12.84 -4.60 -18.38
N PHE A 163 -12.47 -3.32 -18.49
CA PHE A 163 -11.45 -2.85 -19.43
C PHE A 163 -10.04 -2.81 -18.83
N ARG A 164 -9.85 -3.22 -17.56
CA ARG A 164 -8.53 -3.26 -16.90
C ARG A 164 -7.55 -4.15 -17.66
N ASN A 165 -8.00 -5.32 -18.13
CA ASN A 165 -7.19 -6.24 -18.93
C ASN A 165 -6.84 -5.67 -20.32
N VAL A 166 -7.77 -4.95 -20.95
CA VAL A 166 -7.53 -4.25 -22.23
C VAL A 166 -6.53 -3.11 -22.03
N ALA A 167 -6.70 -2.30 -20.98
CA ALA A 167 -5.76 -1.23 -20.63
C ALA A 167 -4.36 -1.80 -20.34
N ASN A 168 -4.25 -2.90 -19.59
CA ASN A 168 -2.98 -3.56 -19.30
C ASN A 168 -2.32 -4.13 -20.56
N PHE A 169 -3.09 -4.74 -21.46
CA PHE A 169 -2.58 -5.18 -22.77
C PHE A 169 -2.06 -4.01 -23.61
N LEU A 170 -2.83 -2.93 -23.72
CA LEU A 170 -2.45 -1.73 -24.48
C LEU A 170 -1.25 -0.97 -23.88
N ARG A 171 -0.93 -1.18 -22.60
CA ARG A 171 0.27 -0.61 -21.95
C ARG A 171 1.56 -1.39 -22.24
N LYS A 172 1.48 -2.66 -22.66
CA LYS A 172 2.66 -3.46 -22.99
C LYS A 172 3.52 -2.75 -24.04
N ARG A 173 4.83 -2.67 -23.80
CA ARG A 173 5.77 -1.96 -24.69
C ARG A 173 5.74 -2.54 -26.12
N SER A 174 5.59 -3.86 -26.24
CA SER A 174 5.45 -4.55 -27.53
C SER A 174 4.20 -4.11 -28.29
N VAL A 175 3.06 -4.01 -27.60
CA VAL A 175 1.78 -3.59 -28.19
C VAL A 175 1.82 -2.12 -28.59
N ARG A 176 2.38 -1.24 -27.76
CA ARG A 176 2.55 0.18 -28.07
C ARG A 176 3.44 0.43 -29.29
N LYS A 177 4.51 -0.36 -29.43
CA LYS A 177 5.40 -0.32 -30.60
C LYS A 177 4.67 -0.67 -31.89
N VAL A 178 3.78 -1.67 -31.86
CA VAL A 178 2.95 -2.08 -33.02
C VAL A 178 1.90 -1.01 -33.36
N LEU A 179 1.30 -0.39 -32.35
CA LEU A 179 0.27 0.65 -32.53
C LEU A 179 0.84 2.05 -32.85
N GLY A 180 2.17 2.21 -32.90
CA GLY A 180 2.80 3.50 -33.21
C GLY A 180 2.61 4.57 -32.14
N VAL A 181 2.29 4.19 -30.89
CA VAL A 181 2.03 5.12 -29.78
C VAL A 181 3.23 5.18 -28.83
N THR A 182 3.75 6.38 -28.59
CA THR A 182 4.91 6.63 -27.72
C THR A 182 4.51 6.80 -26.25
N THR A 183 3.27 7.19 -25.99
CA THR A 183 2.69 7.38 -24.65
C THR A 183 1.95 6.13 -24.16
N SER A 184 2.01 5.88 -22.85
CA SER A 184 1.26 4.80 -22.23
C SER A 184 -0.24 5.10 -22.28
N TRP A 185 -1.06 4.14 -22.69
CA TRP A 185 -2.52 4.31 -22.70
C TRP A 185 -3.04 4.55 -21.29
N THR A 186 -3.57 5.75 -21.05
CA THR A 186 -4.37 6.09 -19.89
C THR A 186 -5.85 5.97 -20.26
N LEU A 187 -6.64 5.32 -19.42
CA LEU A 187 -8.10 5.43 -19.46
C LEU A 187 -8.47 6.86 -19.06
N THR A 188 -8.35 7.78 -20.02
CA THR A 188 -8.67 9.19 -19.84
C THR A 188 -10.17 9.35 -20.04
N ASN A 189 -10.92 9.01 -19.00
CA ASN A 189 -12.09 9.74 -18.51
C ASN A 189 -12.39 9.23 -17.09
N MET A 190 -12.14 10.10 -16.10
CA MET A 190 -12.46 9.95 -14.66
C MET A 190 -11.65 8.95 -13.80
N LYS A 191 -10.36 8.72 -14.05
CA LYS A 191 -9.51 8.11 -13.00
C LYS A 191 -9.09 9.16 -11.98
N SER A 192 -9.51 8.97 -10.73
CA SER A 192 -8.78 9.50 -9.57
C SER A 192 -7.30 9.12 -9.73
N ALA A 193 -6.36 10.05 -9.53
CA ALA A 193 -4.93 9.77 -9.59
C ALA A 193 -4.47 8.77 -8.50
N VAL A 194 -5.33 8.56 -7.50
CA VAL A 194 -5.18 7.56 -6.44
C VAL A 194 -5.99 6.32 -6.81
N SER A 195 -5.36 5.15 -6.78
CA SER A 195 -6.06 3.87 -6.98
C SER A 195 -7.19 3.73 -5.96
N PRO A 196 -8.43 3.40 -6.38
CA PRO A 196 -9.55 3.17 -5.46
C PRO A 196 -9.25 2.12 -4.40
N ASP A 197 -8.40 1.13 -4.71
CA ASP A 197 -8.06 0.04 -3.79
C ASP A 197 -7.18 0.50 -2.61
N ARG A 198 -6.56 1.68 -2.72
CA ARG A 198 -5.90 2.36 -1.58
C ARG A 198 -6.88 3.01 -0.62
N VAL A 199 -8.15 3.15 -0.99
CA VAL A 199 -9.15 3.92 -0.24
C VAL A 199 -10.23 2.98 0.30
N ARG A 200 -10.42 3.01 1.62
CA ARG A 200 -11.50 2.30 2.30
C ARG A 200 -12.53 3.28 2.83
N LEU A 201 -13.78 3.07 2.48
CA LEU A 201 -14.91 3.78 3.07
C LEU A 201 -15.23 3.20 4.46
N LEU A 202 -15.25 4.05 5.49
CA LEU A 202 -15.45 3.64 6.89
C LEU A 202 -16.90 3.79 7.37
N ASN A 203 -17.73 4.55 6.66
CA ASN A 203 -19.15 4.70 6.96
C ASN A 203 -20.01 4.80 5.69
N GLN A 204 -21.33 4.61 5.82
CA GLN A 204 -22.23 4.87 4.69
C GLN A 204 -22.43 6.38 4.54
N PRO A 205 -22.31 6.94 3.32
CA PRO A 205 -22.54 8.36 3.10
C PRO A 205 -24.00 8.71 3.39
N GLY A 206 -24.23 9.80 4.12
CA GLY A 206 -25.56 10.39 4.24
C GLY A 206 -26.07 10.84 2.87
N THR A 207 -27.37 10.73 2.64
CA THR A 207 -28.01 11.20 1.40
C THR A 207 -27.97 12.74 1.36
N GLY A 208 -27.27 13.32 0.37
CA GLY A 208 -27.25 14.77 0.12
C GLY A 208 -25.90 15.46 0.38
N LEU A 209 -24.84 15.10 -0.35
CA LEU A 209 -23.51 15.74 -0.29
C LEU A 209 -23.47 17.13 -0.98
N THR A 210 -24.47 17.98 -0.78
CA THR A 210 -24.36 19.40 -1.12
C THR A 210 -23.74 20.11 0.07
N THR A 211 -22.50 20.55 -0.06
CA THR A 211 -21.71 21.09 1.06
C THR A 211 -20.90 22.30 0.59
N THR A 212 -20.82 23.31 1.45
CA THR A 212 -19.99 24.52 1.27
C THR A 212 -18.70 24.47 2.08
N GLY A 213 -18.57 23.55 3.04
CA GLY A 213 -17.40 23.39 3.90
C GLY A 213 -16.22 22.67 3.24
N PRO A 214 -15.05 22.63 3.91
CA PRO A 214 -13.85 22.00 3.39
C PRO A 214 -13.94 20.47 3.40
N VAL A 215 -13.11 19.85 2.55
CA VAL A 215 -12.65 18.48 2.79
C VAL A 215 -11.56 18.53 3.86
N ILE A 216 -11.66 17.69 4.88
CA ILE A 216 -10.62 17.58 5.91
C ILE A 216 -9.75 16.35 5.67
N TYR A 217 -8.44 16.53 5.67
CA TYR A 217 -7.49 15.45 5.86
C TYR A 217 -7.07 15.40 7.32
N TRP A 218 -7.56 14.39 8.05
CA TRP A 218 -7.05 14.00 9.36
C TRP A 218 -5.74 13.22 9.17
N MET A 219 -4.63 13.93 9.31
CA MET A 219 -3.29 13.35 9.25
C MET A 219 -2.91 12.74 10.61
N SER A 220 -2.33 11.54 10.60
CA SER A 220 -1.85 10.85 11.81
C SER A 220 -0.45 10.26 11.62
N ARG A 221 -0.29 9.28 10.72
CA ARG A 221 0.99 8.58 10.51
C ARG A 221 1.88 9.29 9.49
N GLU A 222 1.31 9.94 8.49
CA GLU A 222 2.03 10.40 7.31
C GLU A 222 2.33 11.90 7.34
N ILE A 223 3.31 12.32 8.16
CA ILE A 223 3.69 13.74 8.36
C ILE A 223 4.54 14.26 7.20
N ARG A 224 3.93 14.32 6.01
CA ARG A 224 4.52 14.89 4.81
C ARG A 224 3.47 15.37 3.81
N SER A 225 3.85 16.38 3.05
CA SER A 225 3.13 16.95 1.92
C SER A 225 3.43 16.22 0.61
N ARG A 226 4.68 15.79 0.39
CA ARG A 226 5.11 15.06 -0.80
C ARG A 226 4.84 13.57 -0.65
N ASP A 227 4.51 12.91 -1.76
CA ASP A 227 4.36 11.44 -1.82
C ASP A 227 3.40 10.86 -0.75
N ASN A 228 2.30 11.57 -0.49
CA ASN A 228 1.28 11.19 0.49
C ASN A 228 -0.05 10.88 -0.21
N TRP A 229 -0.39 9.59 -0.34
CA TRP A 229 -1.62 9.18 -1.02
C TRP A 229 -2.90 9.70 -0.35
N ALA A 230 -2.91 9.86 0.97
CA ALA A 230 -4.07 10.34 1.71
C ALA A 230 -4.32 11.83 1.45
N LEU A 231 -3.26 12.65 1.49
CA LEU A 231 -3.34 14.07 1.16
C LEU A 231 -3.67 14.30 -0.33
N ILE A 232 -3.07 13.53 -1.24
CA ILE A 232 -3.38 13.56 -2.67
C ILE A 232 -4.86 13.21 -2.92
N HIS A 233 -5.37 12.18 -2.24
CA HIS A 233 -6.78 11.79 -2.35
C HIS A 233 -7.70 12.90 -1.82
N ALA A 234 -7.41 13.44 -0.65
CA ALA A 234 -8.17 14.55 -0.06
C ALA A 234 -8.21 15.78 -0.98
N GLN A 235 -7.07 16.17 -1.56
CA GLN A 235 -7.01 17.27 -2.53
C GLN A 235 -7.82 16.95 -3.79
N ASN A 236 -7.74 15.72 -4.32
CA ASN A 236 -8.53 15.33 -5.49
C ASN A 236 -10.05 15.39 -5.22
N VAL A 237 -10.50 15.00 -4.03
CA VAL A 237 -11.90 15.13 -3.60
C VAL A 237 -12.30 16.60 -3.51
N ALA A 238 -11.48 17.44 -2.86
CA ALA A 238 -11.74 18.87 -2.70
C ALA A 238 -11.82 19.59 -4.05
N LEU A 239 -10.88 19.31 -4.95
CA LEU A 239 -10.85 19.89 -6.30
C LEU A 239 -12.08 19.50 -7.13
N ARG A 240 -12.49 18.22 -7.11
CA ARG A 240 -13.69 17.76 -7.82
C ARG A 240 -14.96 18.41 -7.29
N SER A 241 -15.01 18.67 -5.99
CA SER A 241 -16.15 19.27 -5.31
C SER A 241 -16.11 20.80 -5.29
N LYS A 242 -15.04 21.41 -5.82
CA LYS A 242 -14.76 22.86 -5.77
C LYS A 242 -14.76 23.42 -4.34
N GLN A 243 -14.21 22.66 -3.40
CA GLN A 243 -14.21 22.98 -1.97
C GLN A 243 -12.81 23.31 -1.47
N PRO A 244 -12.69 24.05 -0.35
CA PRO A 244 -11.42 24.19 0.35
C PRO A 244 -10.92 22.83 0.87
N LEU A 245 -9.63 22.76 1.16
CA LEU A 245 -8.97 21.60 1.76
C LEU A 245 -8.32 22.05 3.06
N LEU A 246 -8.57 21.33 4.15
CA LEU A 246 -7.99 21.60 5.46
C LEU A 246 -7.24 20.35 5.94
N VAL A 247 -6.01 20.51 6.42
CA VAL A 247 -5.27 19.45 7.09
C VAL A 247 -5.36 19.66 8.60
N VAL A 248 -5.77 18.62 9.33
CA VAL A 248 -5.76 18.61 10.79
C VAL A 248 -4.90 17.43 11.26
N TYR A 249 -3.89 17.71 12.06
CA TYR A 249 -3.00 16.72 12.63
C TYR A 249 -3.29 16.49 14.11
N ASN A 250 -3.36 15.22 14.52
CA ASN A 250 -3.54 14.84 15.92
C ASN A 250 -2.18 14.65 16.61
N LEU A 251 -1.72 15.65 17.36
CA LEU A 251 -0.51 15.52 18.17
C LEU A 251 -0.87 14.89 19.52
N ALA A 252 -0.90 13.56 19.56
CA ALA A 252 -0.99 12.84 20.83
C ALA A 252 0.33 12.96 21.61
N VAL A 253 0.33 13.84 22.63
CA VAL A 253 1.42 14.00 23.59
C VAL A 253 1.59 12.69 24.36
N GLY A 254 2.85 12.26 24.58
CA GLY A 254 3.14 10.98 25.25
C GLY A 254 2.67 9.73 24.52
N TYR A 255 2.42 9.81 23.19
CA TYR A 255 1.89 8.70 22.40
C TYR A 255 2.65 7.38 22.64
N LEU A 256 1.95 6.38 23.18
CA LEU A 256 2.48 5.06 23.54
C LEU A 256 3.78 5.13 24.38
N GLY A 257 3.86 6.09 25.32
CA GLY A 257 5.01 6.25 26.21
C GLY A 257 6.22 6.95 25.59
N GLY A 258 6.07 7.57 24.40
CA GLY A 258 7.14 8.36 23.79
C GLY A 258 7.49 9.59 24.63
N GLY A 259 8.79 9.85 24.81
CA GLY A 259 9.31 10.96 25.61
C GLY A 259 9.71 12.20 24.80
N LEU A 260 10.49 13.07 25.45
CA LEU A 260 10.91 14.37 24.90
C LEU A 260 11.69 14.22 23.58
N ARG A 261 12.55 13.20 23.46
CA ARG A 261 13.30 12.92 22.22
C ARG A 261 12.39 12.76 21.00
N GLN A 262 11.41 11.87 21.11
CA GLN A 262 10.46 11.56 20.03
C GLN A 262 9.58 12.74 19.71
N HIS A 263 9.12 13.45 20.74
CA HIS A 263 8.31 14.66 20.59
C HIS A 263 9.07 15.75 19.84
N ALA A 264 10.31 16.03 20.21
CA ALA A 264 11.15 17.03 19.56
C ALA A 264 11.39 16.71 18.07
N PHE A 265 11.72 15.46 17.75
CA PHE A 265 11.93 15.03 16.35
C PHE A 265 10.64 15.15 15.53
N LYS A 266 9.49 14.76 16.11
CA LYS A 266 8.17 14.89 15.48
C LYS A 266 7.78 16.34 15.23
N VAL A 267 7.91 17.22 16.22
CA VAL A 267 7.56 18.65 16.11
C VAL A 267 8.46 19.37 15.11
N GLY A 268 9.76 19.05 15.07
CA GLY A 268 10.65 19.55 14.03
C GLY A 268 10.17 19.22 12.61
N GLY A 269 9.64 18.00 12.40
CA GLY A 269 9.04 17.63 11.11
C GLY A 269 7.71 18.31 10.82
N LEU A 270 6.87 18.55 11.83
CA LEU A 270 5.63 19.31 11.70
C LEU A 270 5.89 20.77 11.27
N LYS A 271 6.99 21.37 11.73
CA LYS A 271 7.43 22.71 11.30
C LYS A 271 7.71 22.76 9.79
N VAL A 272 8.45 21.76 9.29
CA VAL A 272 8.73 21.62 7.84
C VAL A 272 7.44 21.40 7.05
N LEU A 273 6.57 20.50 7.52
CA LEU A 273 5.26 20.25 6.89
C LEU A 273 4.42 21.52 6.81
N ALA A 274 4.33 22.29 7.89
CA ALA A 274 3.56 23.53 7.93
C ALA A 274 4.06 24.57 6.92
N ALA A 275 5.39 24.68 6.73
CA ALA A 275 5.97 25.53 5.69
C ALA A 275 5.57 25.05 4.28
N ASN A 276 5.60 23.74 4.03
CA ASN A 276 5.30 23.18 2.71
C ASN A 276 3.81 23.26 2.38
N LEU A 277 2.90 23.07 3.36
CA LEU A 277 1.46 23.27 3.18
C LEU A 277 1.09 24.74 2.94
N ARG A 278 1.78 25.69 3.60
CA ARG A 278 1.62 27.14 3.33
C ARG A 278 1.92 27.48 1.86
N GLN A 279 3.01 26.94 1.30
CA GLN A 279 3.35 27.14 -0.12
C GLN A 279 2.28 26.58 -1.07
N LEU A 280 1.58 25.52 -0.65
CA LEU A 280 0.46 24.91 -1.37
C LEU A 280 -0.88 25.60 -1.12
N LYS A 281 -0.95 26.66 -0.30
CA LYS A 281 -2.18 27.32 0.13
C LYS A 281 -3.20 26.35 0.77
N ILE A 282 -2.69 25.40 1.55
CA ILE A 282 -3.51 24.42 2.29
C ILE A 282 -3.42 24.78 3.78
N PRO A 283 -4.50 25.26 4.41
CA PRO A 283 -4.55 25.47 5.86
C PRO A 283 -4.21 24.22 6.66
N PHE A 284 -3.53 24.41 7.79
CA PHE A 284 -3.03 23.34 8.66
C PHE A 284 -3.30 23.67 10.14
N ALA A 285 -3.75 22.69 10.92
CA ALA A 285 -3.78 22.75 12.38
C ALA A 285 -3.17 21.53 13.03
N ILE A 286 -2.76 21.75 14.27
CA ILE A 286 -2.31 20.74 15.20
C ILE A 286 -3.23 20.79 16.41
N GLU A 287 -3.82 19.65 16.76
CA GLU A 287 -4.64 19.48 17.95
C GLU A 287 -3.93 18.54 18.94
N THR A 288 -3.77 18.97 20.18
CA THR A 288 -3.05 18.23 21.23
C THR A 288 -3.98 17.44 22.16
N SER A 289 -5.30 17.58 22.00
CA SER A 289 -6.27 16.95 22.91
C SER A 289 -6.19 15.42 22.87
N SER A 290 -6.17 14.81 24.06
CA SER A 290 -6.33 13.36 24.24
C SER A 290 -7.69 12.82 23.76
N LYS A 291 -8.68 13.69 23.55
CA LYS A 291 -10.02 13.36 23.03
C LYS A 291 -10.16 13.73 21.55
N PHE A 292 -9.09 13.58 20.77
CA PHE A 292 -9.02 14.05 19.38
C PHE A 292 -10.23 13.67 18.50
N PRO A 293 -10.78 12.44 18.49
CA PRO A 293 -11.95 12.12 17.67
C PRO A 293 -13.18 13.02 17.95
N ALA A 294 -13.40 13.44 19.20
CA ALA A 294 -14.48 14.36 19.54
C ALA A 294 -14.15 15.78 19.06
N VAL A 295 -12.92 16.23 19.27
CA VAL A 295 -12.44 17.54 18.79
C VAL A 295 -12.54 17.66 17.27
N LEU A 296 -12.14 16.63 16.53
CA LEU A 296 -12.28 16.59 15.08
C LEU A 296 -13.75 16.64 14.64
N ALA A 297 -14.66 16.03 15.41
CA ALA A 297 -16.09 16.08 15.14
C ALA A 297 -16.64 17.50 15.32
N ASP A 298 -16.22 18.18 16.39
CA ASP A 298 -16.58 19.56 16.67
C ASP A 298 -16.01 20.53 15.61
N ILE A 299 -14.75 20.36 15.21
CA ILE A 299 -14.13 21.10 14.10
C ILE A 299 -14.95 20.89 12.83
N SER A 300 -15.26 19.63 12.51
CA SER A 300 -15.99 19.27 11.28
C SER A 300 -17.37 19.92 11.23
N GLU A 301 -18.09 19.99 12.36
CA GLU A 301 -19.38 20.65 12.46
C GLU A 301 -19.25 22.17 12.29
N LYS A 302 -18.31 22.79 13.00
CA LYS A 302 -18.06 24.24 12.95
C LYS A 302 -17.71 24.74 11.54
N VAL A 303 -16.90 23.99 10.79
CA VAL A 303 -16.51 24.37 9.41
C VAL A 303 -17.48 23.83 8.35
N GLY A 304 -18.56 23.15 8.73
CA GLY A 304 -19.52 22.56 7.78
C GLY A 304 -18.93 21.44 6.90
N CYS A 305 -17.90 20.74 7.38
CA CYS A 305 -17.27 19.63 6.68
C CYS A 305 -18.24 18.45 6.55
N LYS A 306 -18.27 17.82 5.37
CA LYS A 306 -19.00 16.57 5.11
C LYS A 306 -18.13 15.47 4.50
N TYR A 307 -16.82 15.69 4.41
CA TYR A 307 -15.88 14.72 3.86
C TYR A 307 -14.57 14.76 4.64
N VAL A 308 -14.26 13.64 5.30
CA VAL A 308 -13.01 13.45 6.03
C VAL A 308 -12.24 12.29 5.42
N VAL A 309 -10.95 12.50 5.20
CA VAL A 309 -9.98 11.47 4.81
C VAL A 309 -8.99 11.31 5.95
N THR A 310 -8.56 10.09 6.27
CA THR A 310 -7.43 9.84 7.19
C THR A 310 -6.44 8.84 6.61
N ASP A 311 -5.23 8.77 7.17
CA ASP A 311 -4.21 7.78 6.80
C ASP A 311 -4.39 6.46 7.58
N PHE A 312 -3.59 5.45 7.21
CA PHE A 312 -3.67 4.09 7.76
C PHE A 312 -2.55 3.81 8.76
N THR A 313 -2.95 3.22 9.89
CA THR A 313 -2.06 2.60 10.86
C THR A 313 -2.77 1.40 11.48
N PRO A 314 -2.09 0.25 11.66
CA PRO A 314 -2.68 -0.95 12.22
C PRO A 314 -2.68 -0.99 13.75
N LEU A 315 -2.07 -0.01 14.42
CA LEU A 315 -1.93 -0.03 15.88
C LEU A 315 -3.28 0.14 16.59
N ARG A 316 -3.42 -0.52 17.74
CA ARG A 316 -4.66 -0.61 18.52
C ARG A 316 -5.26 0.76 18.84
N LEU A 317 -4.46 1.67 19.39
CA LEU A 317 -4.90 3.01 19.78
C LEU A 317 -5.46 3.81 18.59
N ASN A 318 -4.83 3.74 17.41
CA ASN A 318 -5.32 4.44 16.24
C ASN A 318 -6.58 3.77 15.65
N LYS A 319 -6.66 2.43 15.67
CA LYS A 319 -7.90 1.70 15.31
C LYS A 319 -9.05 2.16 16.20
N GLU A 320 -8.82 2.37 17.50
CA GLU A 320 -9.81 2.89 18.45
C GLU A 320 -10.22 4.33 18.12
N TRP A 321 -9.28 5.23 17.81
CA TRP A 321 -9.60 6.60 17.39
C TRP A 321 -10.42 6.64 16.10
N VAL A 322 -10.03 5.86 15.09
CA VAL A 322 -10.75 5.75 13.82
C VAL A 322 -12.15 5.19 14.06
N ALA A 323 -12.31 4.18 14.92
CA ALA A 323 -13.61 3.65 15.29
C ALA A 323 -14.48 4.67 16.03
N ALA A 324 -13.90 5.46 16.94
CA ALA A 324 -14.58 6.53 17.65
C ALA A 324 -15.08 7.62 16.68
N PHE A 325 -14.22 8.12 15.79
CA PHE A 325 -14.61 9.12 14.79
C PHE A 325 -15.62 8.56 13.77
N THR A 326 -15.55 7.27 13.46
CA THR A 326 -16.55 6.60 12.62
C THR A 326 -17.96 6.69 13.22
N LYS A 327 -18.10 6.67 14.56
CA LYS A 327 -19.39 6.90 15.24
C LYS A 327 -19.85 8.35 15.10
N HIS A 328 -18.95 9.32 15.33
CA HIS A 328 -19.26 10.75 15.19
C HIS A 328 -19.65 11.12 13.76
N SER A 329 -18.88 10.67 12.77
CA SER A 329 -19.12 10.94 11.35
C SER A 329 -20.48 10.43 10.87
N LYS A 330 -20.93 9.25 11.32
CA LYS A 330 -22.29 8.76 11.04
C LYS A 330 -23.37 9.70 11.58
N ARG A 331 -23.23 10.16 12.83
CA ARG A 331 -24.17 11.11 13.46
C ARG A 331 -24.22 12.45 12.71
N LEU A 332 -23.07 12.93 12.25
CA LEU A 332 -22.93 14.23 11.58
C LEU A 332 -23.18 14.17 10.07
N GLY A 333 -23.42 12.98 9.51
CA GLY A 333 -23.58 12.79 8.06
C GLY A 333 -22.30 13.07 7.25
N ILE A 334 -21.13 12.88 7.86
CA ILE A 334 -19.82 13.09 7.24
C ILE A 334 -19.42 11.79 6.53
N ARG A 335 -19.05 11.84 5.25
CA ARG A 335 -18.37 10.71 4.59
C ARG A 335 -16.96 10.59 5.13
N PHE A 336 -16.61 9.41 5.67
CA PHE A 336 -15.30 9.16 6.25
C PHE A 336 -14.56 8.04 5.52
N GLU A 337 -13.38 8.36 4.99
CA GLU A 337 -12.53 7.43 4.25
C GLU A 337 -11.14 7.32 4.89
N GLN A 338 -10.53 6.15 4.76
CA GLN A 338 -9.17 5.89 5.15
C GLN A 338 -8.34 5.49 3.93
N VAL A 339 -7.11 6.00 3.84
CA VAL A 339 -6.20 5.73 2.73
C VAL A 339 -4.93 5.10 3.25
N ASP A 340 -4.52 3.97 2.66
CA ASP A 340 -3.18 3.45 2.92
C ASP A 340 -2.14 4.27 2.13
N ALA A 341 -1.50 5.17 2.85
CA ALA A 341 -0.45 6.06 2.36
C ALA A 341 0.95 5.66 2.82
N HIS A 342 1.05 4.65 3.69
CA HIS A 342 2.30 4.17 4.27
C HIS A 342 2.88 2.98 3.50
N ASN A 343 2.02 2.07 3.03
CA ASN A 343 2.42 0.85 2.33
C ASN A 343 2.46 1.07 0.81
N VAL A 344 3.39 0.39 0.13
CA VAL A 344 3.41 0.34 -1.33
C VAL A 344 2.10 -0.26 -1.80
N VAL A 345 1.77 -1.46 -1.33
CA VAL A 345 0.49 -2.12 -1.59
C VAL A 345 -0.38 -1.98 -0.34
N PRO A 346 -1.64 -1.51 -0.43
CA PRO A 346 -2.50 -1.34 0.74
C PRO A 346 -2.59 -2.61 1.57
N CYS A 347 -2.49 -2.51 2.89
CA CYS A 347 -2.41 -3.66 3.80
C CYS A 347 -3.57 -4.67 3.59
N TRP A 348 -4.79 -4.16 3.35
CA TRP A 348 -5.99 -4.97 3.07
C TRP A 348 -6.09 -5.52 1.63
N VAL A 349 -5.29 -5.00 0.70
CA VAL A 349 -5.17 -5.54 -0.68
C VAL A 349 -4.11 -6.63 -0.71
N THR A 350 -2.98 -6.41 -0.04
CA THR A 350 -1.84 -7.35 -0.02
C THR A 350 -2.26 -8.75 0.43
N SER A 351 -3.10 -8.86 1.45
CA SER A 351 -3.62 -10.14 1.94
C SER A 351 -4.93 -9.95 2.67
N ASP A 352 -5.81 -10.95 2.61
CA ASP A 352 -7.07 -11.05 3.35
C ASP A 352 -6.92 -11.65 4.76
N LYS A 353 -5.69 -11.98 5.15
CA LYS A 353 -5.35 -12.61 6.42
C LYS A 353 -3.93 -12.28 6.89
N MET A 354 -3.67 -12.62 8.16
CA MET A 354 -2.32 -12.64 8.72
C MET A 354 -1.44 -13.65 7.97
N GLU A 355 -0.30 -13.17 7.47
CA GLU A 355 0.69 -13.99 6.78
C GLU A 355 1.66 -14.66 7.74
N ARG A 356 2.00 -15.93 7.46
CA ARG A 356 2.82 -16.72 8.38
C ARG A 356 4.27 -16.21 8.42
N ALA A 357 4.82 -15.83 7.28
CA ALA A 357 6.22 -15.45 7.11
C ALA A 357 6.45 -14.63 5.83
N ALA A 358 7.66 -14.07 5.68
CA ALA A 358 8.04 -13.31 4.49
C ALA A 358 7.84 -14.11 3.18
N VAL A 359 8.09 -15.42 3.19
CA VAL A 359 7.90 -16.28 2.01
C VAL A 359 6.45 -16.32 1.50
N THR A 360 5.46 -16.09 2.38
CA THR A 360 4.04 -16.17 2.00
C THR A 360 3.47 -14.83 1.55
N ILE A 361 3.93 -13.71 2.13
CA ILE A 361 3.51 -12.36 1.71
C ILE A 361 4.26 -11.87 0.46
N ARG A 362 5.53 -12.27 0.29
CA ARG A 362 6.40 -11.83 -0.82
C ARG A 362 5.76 -11.99 -2.21
N PRO A 363 5.25 -13.17 -2.61
CA PRO A 363 4.63 -13.31 -3.93
C PRO A 363 3.38 -12.44 -4.10
N LYS A 364 2.66 -12.12 -3.02
CA LYS A 364 1.47 -11.25 -3.07
C LYS A 364 1.84 -9.79 -3.28
N LEU A 365 2.85 -9.31 -2.56
CA LEU A 365 3.38 -7.96 -2.77
C LEU A 365 3.92 -7.78 -4.19
N TRP A 366 4.71 -8.74 -4.69
CA TRP A 366 5.21 -8.68 -6.07
C TRP A 366 4.11 -8.79 -7.13
N HIS A 367 3.04 -9.54 -6.87
CA HIS A 367 1.89 -9.61 -7.77
C HIS A 367 1.26 -8.23 -8.01
N HIS A 368 1.22 -7.38 -6.98
CA HIS A 368 0.65 -6.04 -7.02
C HIS A 368 1.69 -4.93 -7.24
N PHE A 369 2.98 -5.25 -7.31
CA PHE A 369 4.06 -4.25 -7.29
C PHE A 369 3.94 -3.24 -8.44
N ASP A 370 3.85 -3.70 -9.69
CA ASP A 370 3.76 -2.81 -10.86
C ASP A 370 2.51 -1.93 -10.87
N GLU A 371 1.42 -2.40 -10.24
CA GLU A 371 0.17 -1.66 -10.15
C GLU A 371 0.24 -0.52 -9.13
N PHE A 372 0.92 -0.76 -8.00
CA PHE A 372 0.88 0.14 -6.86
C PHE A 372 2.17 0.95 -6.68
N CYS A 373 3.34 0.41 -7.00
CA CYS A 373 4.63 1.08 -6.95
C CYS A 373 4.84 2.02 -8.16
N THR A 374 3.99 3.04 -8.24
CA THR A 374 4.00 4.03 -9.33
C THR A 374 4.60 5.34 -8.87
N LYS A 375 4.94 6.22 -9.83
CA LYS A 375 5.23 7.62 -9.51
C LYS A 375 4.01 8.28 -8.85
N TYR A 376 4.27 9.10 -7.86
CA TYR A 376 3.25 9.94 -7.23
C TYR A 376 2.85 11.11 -8.15
N PRO A 377 1.55 11.45 -8.25
CA PRO A 377 1.13 12.72 -8.81
C PRO A 377 1.54 13.85 -7.88
N ARG A 378 1.89 15.01 -8.44
CA ARG A 378 2.22 16.20 -7.65
C ARG A 378 0.94 16.84 -7.10
N LEU A 379 0.98 17.26 -5.84
CA LEU A 379 -0.01 18.19 -5.31
C LEU A 379 0.07 19.53 -6.07
N ARG A 380 -1.07 20.21 -6.13
CA ARG A 380 -1.17 21.54 -6.74
C ARG A 380 -1.42 22.57 -5.64
N LYS A 381 -1.10 23.84 -5.90
CA LYS A 381 -1.58 24.93 -5.05
C LYS A 381 -3.11 24.87 -5.03
N HIS A 382 -3.70 24.81 -3.84
CA HIS A 382 -5.15 24.64 -3.71
C HIS A 382 -5.85 25.96 -4.08
N PRO A 383 -6.79 25.95 -5.05
CA PRO A 383 -7.37 27.17 -5.58
C PRO A 383 -8.55 27.70 -4.75
N TYR A 384 -9.11 26.89 -3.85
CA TYR A 384 -10.27 27.24 -3.04
C TYR A 384 -9.83 27.58 -1.62
N ALA A 385 -9.85 28.86 -1.27
CA ALA A 385 -9.50 29.30 0.08
C ALA A 385 -10.58 28.91 1.08
N LEU A 386 -10.16 28.55 2.29
CA LEU A 386 -11.04 28.56 3.45
C LEU A 386 -11.28 30.04 3.79
N GLY A 387 -12.54 30.46 3.99
CA GLY A 387 -12.85 31.87 4.26
C GLY A 387 -12.19 32.36 5.56
N ASP A 388 -11.87 33.66 5.62
CA ASP A 388 -11.13 34.26 6.75
C ASP A 388 -11.90 34.19 8.08
N ASP A 389 -13.23 34.11 8.03
CA ASP A 389 -14.12 33.96 9.19
C ASP A 389 -14.28 32.49 9.63
N ALA A 390 -13.53 31.55 9.05
CA ALA A 390 -13.63 30.15 9.44
C ALA A 390 -13.27 29.99 10.93
N PRO A 391 -14.09 29.29 11.73
CA PRO A 391 -13.93 29.16 13.18
C PRO A 391 -12.83 28.16 13.55
N PHE A 392 -11.61 28.41 13.06
CA PHE A 392 -10.49 27.50 13.08
C PHE A 392 -9.16 28.27 13.07
N HIS A 393 -8.22 27.84 13.91
CA HIS A 393 -6.88 28.44 14.01
C HIS A 393 -5.90 27.76 13.05
N THR A 394 -5.39 28.50 12.07
CA THR A 394 -4.29 27.99 11.23
C THR A 394 -2.98 28.14 12.00
N ILE A 395 -2.26 27.03 12.14
CA ILE A 395 -1.03 26.96 12.93
C ILE A 395 0.06 27.89 12.35
N THR A 396 0.70 28.66 13.22
CA THR A 396 1.83 29.54 12.90
C THR A 396 3.16 28.91 13.34
N ASP A 397 4.28 29.47 12.88
CA ASP A 397 5.60 29.00 13.34
C ASP A 397 5.77 29.18 14.86
N THR A 398 5.22 30.26 15.43
CA THR A 398 5.22 30.51 16.88
C THR A 398 4.43 29.45 17.64
N ASP A 399 3.28 29.03 17.13
CA ASP A 399 2.46 27.99 17.77
C ASP A 399 3.19 26.65 17.77
N ILE A 400 3.89 26.32 16.68
CA ILE A 400 4.68 25.08 16.58
C ILE A 400 5.88 25.13 17.53
N ASP A 401 6.57 26.26 17.61
CA ASP A 401 7.69 26.44 18.53
C ASP A 401 7.24 26.34 20.00
N ALA A 402 6.03 26.79 20.31
CA ALA A 402 5.43 26.62 21.63
C ALA A 402 5.18 25.14 21.99
N LEU A 403 5.02 24.23 21.02
CA LEU A 403 4.89 22.79 21.29
C LEU A 403 6.17 22.16 21.89
N LEU A 404 7.30 22.86 21.79
CA LEU A 404 8.59 22.44 22.37
C LEU A 404 8.88 23.07 23.73
N THR A 405 8.15 24.11 24.12
CA THR A 405 8.45 24.92 25.31
C THR A 405 7.29 25.02 26.29
N ASN A 406 6.07 24.66 25.87
CA ASN A 406 4.88 24.69 26.73
C ASN A 406 5.00 23.64 27.84
N GLU A 407 5.05 24.09 29.09
CA GLU A 407 5.20 23.24 30.28
C GLU A 407 4.07 22.21 30.46
N GLU A 408 2.83 22.52 30.03
CA GLU A 408 1.73 21.55 30.09
C GLU A 408 1.95 20.38 29.13
N ILE A 409 2.61 20.62 27.99
CA ILE A 409 2.95 19.57 27.02
C ILE A 409 4.22 18.83 27.45
N ILE A 410 5.28 19.57 27.79
CA ILE A 410 6.58 18.99 28.11
C ILE A 410 6.54 18.21 29.43
N GLY A 411 5.78 18.69 30.42
CA GLY A 411 5.63 18.02 31.71
C GLY A 411 4.90 16.66 31.65
N GLU A 412 4.23 16.34 30.54
CA GLU A 412 3.65 15.01 30.30
C GLU A 412 4.66 14.00 29.71
N LEU A 413 5.84 14.45 29.30
CA LEU A 413 6.83 13.64 28.58
C LEU A 413 7.95 13.18 29.51
N ASP A 414 8.52 12.01 29.21
CA ASP A 414 9.79 11.62 29.82
C ASP A 414 10.93 12.51 29.31
N GLU A 415 11.37 13.43 30.17
CA GLU A 415 12.46 14.37 29.90
C GLU A 415 13.86 13.80 30.14
N THR A 416 13.96 12.57 30.67
CA THR A 416 15.26 11.90 30.91
C THR A 416 15.93 11.51 29.59
N VAL A 417 15.13 11.25 28.55
CA VAL A 417 15.61 10.91 27.20
C VAL A 417 15.70 12.17 26.35
N LYS A 418 16.92 12.70 26.18
CA LYS A 418 17.16 13.97 25.49
C LYS A 418 16.98 13.88 23.97
N PRO A 419 16.55 14.98 23.30
CA PRO A 419 16.54 15.10 21.85
C PRO A 419 17.89 14.75 21.22
N ILE A 420 17.86 14.27 19.98
CA ILE A 420 19.05 13.94 19.21
C ILE A 420 19.49 15.12 18.34
N GLU A 421 20.78 15.20 18.05
CA GLU A 421 21.37 16.26 17.21
C GLU A 421 21.95 15.74 15.90
N TRP A 422 22.07 14.42 15.73
CA TRP A 422 22.74 13.82 14.57
C TRP A 422 21.82 13.63 13.35
N LEU A 423 20.50 13.80 13.51
CA LEU A 423 19.51 13.62 12.46
C LEU A 423 18.56 14.83 12.41
N THR A 424 18.49 15.48 11.25
CA THR A 424 17.58 16.61 11.03
C THR A 424 16.16 16.10 10.76
N PRO A 425 15.14 16.52 11.53
CA PRO A 425 13.77 16.07 11.33
C PRO A 425 13.11 16.69 10.07
N GLY A 426 12.03 16.06 9.61
CA GLY A 426 11.18 16.57 8.54
C GLY A 426 11.42 15.98 7.16
N GLU A 427 10.47 16.24 6.26
CA GLU A 427 10.42 15.63 4.93
C GLU A 427 11.56 16.04 4.00
N ASP A 428 12.05 17.29 4.09
CA ASP A 428 13.14 17.78 3.24
C ASP A 428 14.45 17.02 3.50
N ALA A 429 14.88 16.98 4.77
CA ALA A 429 16.07 16.25 5.19
C ALA A 429 15.94 14.75 4.93
N GLY A 430 14.77 14.17 5.18
CA GLY A 430 14.53 12.75 4.94
C GLY A 430 14.60 12.35 3.47
N ILE A 431 14.00 13.14 2.57
CA ILE A 431 14.05 12.87 1.12
C ILE A 431 15.49 13.00 0.61
N GLN A 432 16.21 14.02 1.07
CA GLN A 432 17.62 14.20 0.71
C GLN A 432 18.45 12.97 1.10
N LEU A 433 18.39 12.56 2.38
CA LEU A 433 19.09 11.39 2.89
C LEU A 433 18.71 10.12 2.09
N ALA A 434 17.42 9.94 1.78
CA ALA A 434 16.95 8.77 1.05
C ALA A 434 17.50 8.71 -0.37
N LEU A 435 17.47 9.82 -1.12
CA LEU A 435 17.95 9.86 -2.50
C LEU A 435 19.48 9.74 -2.57
N GLU A 436 20.20 10.38 -1.64
CA GLU A 436 21.66 10.23 -1.53
C GLU A 436 22.06 8.79 -1.20
N TYR A 437 21.35 8.15 -0.28
CA TYR A 437 21.59 6.75 0.06
C TYR A 437 21.34 5.81 -1.13
N VAL A 438 20.21 5.99 -1.84
CA VAL A 438 19.88 5.19 -3.02
C VAL A 438 20.90 5.40 -4.14
N LYS A 439 21.41 6.62 -4.32
CA LYS A 439 22.45 6.93 -5.31
C LYS A 439 23.78 6.23 -4.99
N ASN A 440 24.12 6.08 -3.71
CA ASN A 440 25.44 5.65 -3.28
C ASN A 440 25.40 4.41 -2.36
N MET A 441 24.48 3.48 -2.63
CA MET A 441 24.19 2.34 -1.75
C MET A 441 25.46 1.50 -1.48
N PRO A 442 25.92 1.37 -0.22
CA PRO A 442 27.28 0.87 0.07
C PRO A 442 27.33 -0.64 0.32
N ASN A 443 27.33 -1.47 -0.74
CA ASN A 443 27.41 -2.94 -0.64
C ASN A 443 26.41 -3.52 0.39
N TYR A 444 25.18 -2.98 0.39
CA TYR A 444 24.17 -3.15 1.45
C TYR A 444 23.92 -4.62 1.77
N SER A 445 23.71 -5.47 0.77
CA SER A 445 23.42 -6.89 0.90
C SER A 445 24.48 -7.60 1.75
N SER A 446 25.75 -7.35 1.45
CA SER A 446 26.88 -8.00 2.13
C SER A 446 27.21 -7.39 3.49
N GLN A 447 26.93 -6.10 3.72
CA GLN A 447 27.40 -5.37 4.91
C GLN A 447 26.32 -4.99 5.92
N ARG A 448 25.03 -5.06 5.59
CA ARG A 448 23.93 -4.62 6.49
C ARG A 448 23.85 -5.32 7.85
N ASN A 449 24.52 -6.47 7.99
CA ASN A 449 24.59 -7.25 9.22
C ASN A 449 25.86 -6.95 10.05
N ASN A 450 26.76 -6.09 9.57
CA ASN A 450 27.98 -5.70 10.27
C ASN A 450 27.78 -4.34 10.97
N PRO A 451 27.56 -4.31 12.30
CA PRO A 451 27.31 -3.08 13.04
C PRO A 451 28.54 -2.17 13.17
N THR A 452 29.72 -2.60 12.71
CA THR A 452 30.93 -1.76 12.70
C THR A 452 31.07 -0.90 11.45
N ASN A 453 30.17 -1.09 10.48
CA ASN A 453 30.20 -0.41 9.19
C ASN A 453 28.92 0.43 8.99
N PRO A 454 29.04 1.71 8.60
CA PRO A 454 27.92 2.62 8.38
C PRO A 454 27.22 2.33 7.04
N THR A 455 26.53 1.20 6.91
CA THR A 455 25.94 0.76 5.61
C THR A 455 24.41 0.75 5.58
N GLN A 456 23.74 0.91 6.71
CA GLN A 456 22.28 1.03 6.77
C GLN A 456 21.84 2.42 6.32
N SER A 457 20.59 2.54 5.85
CA SER A 457 20.06 3.78 5.27
C SER A 457 19.74 4.88 6.28
N ASP A 458 19.64 4.53 7.57
CA ASP A 458 19.14 5.41 8.63
C ASP A 458 17.76 6.04 8.36
N LEU A 459 16.97 5.44 7.45
CA LEU A 459 15.64 5.94 7.08
C LEU A 459 14.52 5.52 8.03
N SER A 460 14.78 4.62 8.98
CA SER A 460 13.71 4.11 9.86
C SER A 460 13.02 5.19 10.71
N PRO A 461 13.69 6.23 11.28
CA PRO A 461 13.00 7.34 11.93
C PRO A 461 12.12 8.13 10.96
N TYR A 462 12.58 8.36 9.73
CA TYR A 462 11.82 9.10 8.71
C TYR A 462 10.61 8.32 8.20
N PHE A 463 10.74 6.99 8.06
CA PHE A 463 9.61 6.13 7.73
C PHE A 463 8.61 6.08 8.87
N HIS A 464 9.06 5.92 10.12
CA HIS A 464 8.19 5.84 11.30
C HIS A 464 7.26 7.05 11.42
N TYR A 465 7.80 8.27 11.33
CA TYR A 465 6.99 9.51 11.38
C TYR A 465 6.37 9.90 10.03
N GLY A 466 6.55 9.08 9.00
CA GLY A 466 6.03 9.33 7.66
C GLY A 466 6.57 10.61 7.03
N PHE A 467 7.78 11.04 7.40
CA PHE A 467 8.48 12.17 6.76
C PHE A 467 8.89 11.83 5.32
N VAL A 468 9.14 10.55 5.05
CA VAL A 468 9.50 10.04 3.71
C VAL A 468 8.60 8.86 3.37
N SER A 469 8.08 8.83 2.15
CA SER A 469 7.35 7.67 1.63
C SER A 469 8.29 6.49 1.39
N PRO A 470 8.05 5.31 1.97
CA PRO A 470 8.81 4.11 1.62
C PRO A 470 8.65 3.74 0.15
N GLN A 471 7.46 3.95 -0.44
CA GLN A 471 7.23 3.75 -1.87
C GLN A 471 8.12 4.65 -2.73
N ARG A 472 8.38 5.90 -2.32
CA ARG A 472 9.35 6.76 -3.03
C ARG A 472 10.71 6.08 -3.08
N VAL A 473 11.24 5.70 -1.92
CA VAL A 473 12.59 5.14 -1.81
C VAL A 473 12.71 3.81 -2.57
N ILE A 474 11.70 2.94 -2.46
CA ILE A 474 11.63 1.67 -3.20
C ILE A 474 11.55 1.92 -4.70
N TYR A 475 10.74 2.88 -5.15
CA TYR A 475 10.63 3.22 -6.57
C TYR A 475 11.96 3.70 -7.15
N GLU A 476 12.67 4.59 -6.45
CA GLU A 476 13.98 5.09 -6.90
C GLU A 476 15.04 3.97 -6.88
N ALA A 477 15.12 3.18 -5.81
CA ALA A 477 16.06 2.06 -5.71
C ALA A 477 15.82 0.99 -6.78
N TYR A 478 14.56 0.62 -7.00
CA TYR A 478 14.20 -0.43 -7.96
C TYR A 478 14.50 -0.02 -9.42
N ASN A 479 14.34 1.27 -9.75
CA ASN A 479 14.59 1.79 -11.10
C ASN A 479 16.02 2.32 -11.30
N ASN A 480 16.87 2.33 -10.27
CA ASN A 480 18.26 2.75 -10.39
C ASN A 480 19.12 1.59 -10.93
N THR A 481 19.65 1.76 -12.13
CA THR A 481 20.51 0.75 -12.79
C THR A 481 21.95 0.73 -12.27
N ASP A 482 22.35 1.73 -11.49
CA ASP A 482 23.71 1.82 -10.93
C ASP A 482 23.86 1.00 -9.64
N ILE A 483 22.76 0.63 -9.00
CA ILE A 483 22.74 -0.28 -7.86
C ILE A 483 22.85 -1.71 -8.37
N ASN A 484 23.77 -2.49 -7.82
CA ASN A 484 23.85 -3.91 -8.15
C ASN A 484 22.58 -4.65 -7.69
N GLU A 485 22.23 -5.70 -8.42
CA GLU A 485 20.98 -6.43 -8.22
C GLU A 485 20.83 -7.02 -6.81
N GLU A 486 21.92 -7.54 -6.22
CA GLU A 486 21.88 -8.11 -4.87
C GLU A 486 21.55 -7.06 -3.80
N ASP A 487 22.18 -5.89 -3.87
CA ASP A 487 21.93 -4.78 -2.96
C ASP A 487 20.51 -4.24 -3.12
N ARG A 488 20.07 -4.03 -4.37
CA ARG A 488 18.72 -3.57 -4.69
C ARG A 488 17.67 -4.52 -4.13
N ASP A 489 17.80 -5.80 -4.41
CA ASP A 489 16.80 -6.81 -4.05
C ASP A 489 16.75 -7.03 -2.54
N GLU A 490 17.91 -7.05 -1.85
CA GLU A 490 17.95 -7.16 -0.39
C GLU A 490 17.40 -5.89 0.27
N PHE A 491 17.67 -4.70 -0.28
CA PHE A 491 17.11 -3.45 0.22
C PHE A 491 15.58 -3.41 0.07
N VAL A 492 15.05 -3.82 -1.08
CA VAL A 492 13.59 -3.93 -1.30
C VAL A 492 12.96 -5.00 -0.40
N GLU A 493 13.64 -6.13 -0.16
CA GLU A 493 13.18 -7.14 0.81
C GLU A 493 12.99 -6.52 2.21
N GLN A 494 13.94 -5.70 2.69
CA GLN A 494 13.79 -5.05 3.99
C GLN A 494 12.73 -3.93 3.98
N CYS A 495 12.80 -3.00 3.02
CA CYS A 495 11.94 -1.82 2.98
C CYS A 495 10.49 -2.08 2.57
N MET A 496 10.23 -3.13 1.79
CA MET A 496 8.89 -3.51 1.36
C MET A 496 8.42 -4.78 2.06
N ILE A 497 9.09 -5.91 1.84
CA ILE A 497 8.55 -7.22 2.23
C ILE A 497 8.49 -7.35 3.76
N ARG A 498 9.57 -7.02 4.47
CA ARG A 498 9.62 -7.13 5.94
C ARG A 498 8.76 -6.07 6.62
N ARG A 499 8.81 -4.84 6.11
CA ARG A 499 8.04 -3.71 6.65
C ARG A 499 6.52 -3.91 6.51
N GLU A 500 6.05 -4.28 5.33
CA GLU A 500 4.61 -4.46 5.08
C GLU A 500 4.07 -5.76 5.71
N LEU A 501 4.93 -6.76 5.94
CA LEU A 501 4.60 -7.91 6.78
C LEU A 501 4.33 -7.49 8.23
N ALA A 502 5.04 -6.49 8.74
CA ALA A 502 4.82 -6.01 10.09
C ALA A 502 3.45 -5.31 10.22
N ASP A 503 3.10 -4.46 9.26
CA ASP A 503 1.77 -3.87 9.17
C ASP A 503 0.67 -4.94 9.04
N ASN A 504 0.90 -5.99 8.24
CA ASN A 504 -0.01 -7.14 8.12
C ASN A 504 -0.24 -7.85 9.46
N PHE A 505 0.83 -8.12 10.22
CA PHE A 505 0.72 -8.77 11.53
C PHE A 505 -0.10 -7.93 12.51
N CYS A 506 0.26 -6.67 12.70
CA CYS A 506 -0.45 -5.79 13.64
C CYS A 506 -1.90 -5.52 13.21
N TYR A 507 -2.19 -5.54 11.91
CA TYR A 507 -3.54 -5.33 11.40
C TYR A 507 -4.48 -6.50 11.72
N TYR A 508 -3.99 -7.73 11.55
CA TYR A 508 -4.78 -8.96 11.68
C TYR A 508 -4.68 -9.63 13.06
N ASN A 509 -3.76 -9.21 13.93
CA ASN A 509 -3.58 -9.78 15.25
C ASN A 509 -3.72 -8.71 16.33
N ASP A 510 -4.87 -8.66 17.01
CA ASP A 510 -5.11 -7.69 18.09
C ASP A 510 -4.24 -7.93 19.35
N HIS A 511 -3.49 -9.04 19.40
CA HIS A 511 -2.52 -9.40 20.45
C HIS A 511 -1.07 -9.26 19.96
N TYR A 512 -0.78 -8.38 19.00
CA TYR A 512 0.56 -8.21 18.41
C TYR A 512 1.67 -7.88 19.42
N ASP A 513 1.31 -7.35 20.58
CA ASP A 513 2.16 -6.92 21.70
C ASP A 513 2.02 -7.83 22.94
N LYS A 514 1.43 -9.03 22.79
CA LYS A 514 1.22 -10.01 23.87
C LYS A 514 1.74 -11.40 23.48
N PHE A 515 1.96 -12.25 24.48
CA PHE A 515 2.42 -13.63 24.29
C PHE A 515 1.48 -14.45 23.39
N GLU A 516 0.17 -14.22 23.47
CA GLU A 516 -0.84 -14.85 22.61
C GLU A 516 -0.67 -14.50 21.13
N GLY A 517 0.04 -13.42 20.81
CA GLY A 517 0.36 -13.02 19.43
C GLY A 517 1.41 -13.93 18.77
N PHE A 518 2.14 -14.72 19.55
CA PHE A 518 3.17 -15.63 19.04
C PHE A 518 2.56 -16.82 18.28
N PRO A 519 3.29 -17.44 17.33
CA PRO A 519 2.84 -18.69 16.73
C PRO A 519 2.66 -19.79 17.80
N GLU A 520 1.68 -20.68 17.60
CA GLU A 520 1.38 -21.77 18.54
C GLU A 520 2.61 -22.61 18.91
N TRP A 521 3.49 -22.90 17.95
CA TRP A 521 4.73 -23.64 18.22
C TRP A 521 5.69 -22.88 19.15
N GLY A 522 5.75 -21.55 19.03
CA GLY A 522 6.56 -20.69 19.90
C GLY A 522 5.97 -20.65 21.30
N GLN A 523 4.65 -20.47 21.41
CA GLN A 523 3.94 -20.50 22.70
C GLN A 523 4.13 -21.83 23.43
N HIS A 524 3.97 -22.96 22.73
CA HIS A 524 4.10 -24.29 23.32
C HIS A 524 5.53 -24.53 23.81
N SER A 525 6.53 -24.21 22.99
CA SER A 525 7.93 -24.41 23.35
C SER A 525 8.33 -23.55 24.55
N LEU A 526 8.01 -22.26 24.54
CA LEU A 526 8.33 -21.38 25.65
C LEU A 526 7.65 -21.81 26.96
N ARG A 527 6.41 -22.31 26.92
CA ARG A 527 5.74 -22.87 28.10
C ARG A 527 6.41 -24.14 28.61
N ALA A 528 6.90 -25.01 27.72
CA ALA A 528 7.61 -26.23 28.11
C ALA A 528 8.91 -25.92 28.87
N HIS A 529 9.56 -24.80 28.55
CA HIS A 529 10.81 -24.35 29.16
C HIS A 529 10.61 -23.30 30.28
N ALA A 530 9.38 -23.06 30.72
CA ALA A 530 9.09 -22.03 31.72
C ALA A 530 9.75 -22.28 33.08
N LYS A 531 10.11 -23.55 33.38
CA LYS A 531 10.74 -23.98 34.63
C LYS A 531 12.25 -24.18 34.54
N ASP A 532 12.86 -23.92 33.39
CA ASP A 532 14.31 -24.06 33.23
C ASP A 532 15.05 -23.08 34.12
N ASP A 533 16.21 -23.45 34.65
CA ASP A 533 17.04 -22.50 35.39
C ASP A 533 17.61 -21.43 34.43
N ARG A 534 17.59 -20.17 34.87
CA ARG A 534 18.19 -19.04 34.15
C ARG A 534 19.53 -18.70 34.80
N ASP A 535 20.60 -18.68 34.01
CA ASP A 535 21.94 -18.35 34.50
C ASP A 535 22.02 -16.92 35.08
N TYR A 536 21.21 -16.02 34.54
CA TYR A 536 21.12 -14.62 34.96
C TYR A 536 19.66 -14.15 34.95
N LEU A 537 19.30 -13.32 35.92
CA LEU A 537 18.03 -12.61 35.95
C LEU A 537 18.33 -11.14 36.23
N TYR A 538 17.84 -10.26 35.35
CA TYR A 538 18.00 -8.82 35.47
C TYR A 538 16.66 -8.14 35.66
N SER A 539 16.62 -7.15 36.55
CA SER A 539 15.47 -6.24 36.61
C SER A 539 15.43 -5.34 35.37
N LEU A 540 14.27 -4.73 35.13
CA LEU A 540 14.13 -3.71 34.08
C LEU A 540 15.16 -2.59 34.27
N GLU A 541 15.39 -2.13 35.50
CA GLU A 541 16.36 -1.07 35.82
C GLU A 541 17.80 -1.48 35.46
N GLN A 542 18.20 -2.72 35.73
CA GLN A 542 19.54 -3.21 35.36
C GLN A 542 19.72 -3.30 33.84
N LEU A 543 18.69 -3.78 33.13
CA LEU A 543 18.68 -3.81 31.67
C LEU A 543 18.72 -2.39 31.09
N GLU A 544 17.87 -1.49 31.57
CA GLU A 544 17.77 -0.10 31.11
C GLU A 544 19.11 0.65 31.26
N ASN A 545 19.78 0.46 32.40
CA ASN A 545 21.08 1.07 32.73
C ASN A 545 22.30 0.35 32.14
N ALA A 546 22.10 -0.67 31.29
CA ALA A 546 23.17 -1.44 30.68
C ALA A 546 24.13 -2.08 31.72
N ASP A 547 23.55 -2.62 32.81
CA ASP A 547 24.26 -3.27 33.91
C ASP A 547 24.07 -4.80 33.87
N THR A 548 24.57 -5.41 32.79
CA THR A 548 24.63 -6.87 32.65
C THR A 548 26.06 -7.38 32.62
N HIS A 549 26.24 -8.69 32.76
CA HIS A 549 27.53 -9.34 32.61
C HIS A 549 28.06 -9.26 31.16
N ASP A 550 27.18 -9.06 30.18
CA ASP A 550 27.52 -9.04 28.76
C ASP A 550 27.84 -7.61 28.27
N LYS A 551 29.14 -7.36 28.11
CA LYS A 551 29.65 -6.07 27.62
C LYS A 551 29.15 -5.69 26.22
N LEU A 552 28.88 -6.68 25.36
CA LEU A 552 28.34 -6.41 24.02
C LEU A 552 26.87 -5.96 24.12
N TRP A 553 26.08 -6.62 24.97
CA TRP A 553 24.70 -6.22 25.22
C TRP A 553 24.64 -4.81 25.84
N ASN A 554 25.48 -4.54 26.84
CA ASN A 554 25.56 -3.23 27.48
C ASN A 554 25.93 -2.12 26.48
N ALA A 555 26.88 -2.38 25.57
CA ALA A 555 27.25 -1.43 24.51
C ALA A 555 26.07 -1.15 23.57
N THR A 556 25.30 -2.18 23.19
CA THR A 556 24.09 -1.99 22.38
C THR A 556 23.03 -1.18 23.11
N GLN A 557 22.76 -1.48 24.38
CA GLN A 557 21.81 -0.71 25.18
C GLN A 557 22.20 0.77 25.26
N ARG A 558 23.48 1.08 25.53
CA ARG A 558 23.97 2.47 25.55
C ARG A 558 23.83 3.16 24.21
N GLN A 559 24.11 2.47 23.09
CA GLN A 559 23.85 3.03 21.76
C GLN A 559 22.38 3.44 21.63
N MET A 560 21.43 2.63 22.11
CA MET A 560 20.00 2.95 22.06
C MET A 560 19.70 4.21 22.86
N VAL A 561 20.16 4.24 24.10
CA VAL A 561 19.94 5.33 25.05
C VAL A 561 20.48 6.64 24.50
N GLU A 562 21.68 6.64 23.94
CA GLU A 562 22.37 7.86 23.51
C GLU A 562 21.93 8.34 22.12
N THR A 563 21.81 7.42 21.16
CA THR A 563 21.56 7.78 19.75
C THR A 563 20.09 7.73 19.35
N GLY A 564 19.27 7.00 20.11
CA GLY A 564 17.89 6.71 19.74
C GLY A 564 17.75 5.80 18.52
N LYS A 565 18.83 5.11 18.11
CA LYS A 565 18.83 4.13 17.03
C LYS A 565 19.91 3.06 17.19
N ILE A 566 19.55 1.83 17.55
CA ILE A 566 20.51 0.70 17.47
C ILE A 566 20.52 0.03 16.12
N HIS A 567 21.70 -0.48 15.74
CA HIS A 567 21.90 -1.20 14.50
C HIS A 567 20.99 -2.44 14.41
N GLY A 568 20.34 -2.64 13.25
CA GLY A 568 19.32 -3.71 13.09
C GLY A 568 19.78 -5.12 13.47
N TYR A 569 21.04 -5.48 13.18
CA TYR A 569 21.59 -6.78 13.62
C TYR A 569 21.70 -6.89 15.15
N MET A 570 22.02 -5.78 15.81
CA MET A 570 22.16 -5.73 17.27
C MET A 570 20.81 -5.66 17.97
N ARG A 571 19.75 -5.13 17.34
CA ARG A 571 18.36 -5.28 17.84
C ARG A 571 18.00 -6.75 18.09
N MET A 572 18.37 -7.63 17.15
CA MET A 572 18.11 -9.07 17.28
C MET A 572 18.88 -9.70 18.45
N TYR A 573 20.18 -9.36 18.59
CA TYR A 573 20.99 -9.84 19.71
C TYR A 573 20.43 -9.36 21.04
N TRP A 574 20.21 -8.04 21.14
CA TRP A 574 19.70 -7.35 22.31
C TRP A 574 18.38 -7.95 22.80
N CYS A 575 17.40 -8.09 21.92
CA CYS A 575 16.07 -8.57 22.31
C CYS A 575 16.07 -10.06 22.70
N LYS A 576 16.90 -10.89 22.04
CA LYS A 576 17.02 -12.31 22.41
C LYS A 576 17.65 -12.52 23.78
N LYS A 577 18.58 -11.65 24.19
CA LYS A 577 19.15 -11.70 25.54
C LYS A 577 18.17 -11.28 26.63
N ILE A 578 17.22 -10.39 26.32
CA ILE A 578 16.13 -10.07 27.25
C ILE A 578 15.30 -11.33 27.55
N LEU A 579 14.98 -12.16 26.54
CA LEU A 579 14.33 -13.47 26.78
C LEU A 579 15.18 -14.40 27.64
N GLU A 580 16.50 -14.43 27.44
CA GLU A 580 17.41 -15.30 28.19
C GLU A 580 17.54 -14.91 29.67
N TRP A 581 17.39 -13.62 29.99
CA TRP A 581 17.73 -13.06 31.30
C TRP A 581 16.55 -12.43 32.07
N THR A 582 15.33 -12.85 31.75
CA THR A 582 14.11 -12.46 32.45
C THR A 582 13.36 -13.69 32.96
N ASN A 583 12.43 -13.47 33.89
CA ASN A 583 11.71 -14.54 34.58
C ASN A 583 10.79 -15.32 33.64
N SER A 584 10.22 -14.65 32.63
CA SER A 584 9.25 -15.23 31.71
C SER A 584 9.29 -14.58 30.34
N PRO A 585 8.81 -15.26 29.28
CA PRO A 585 8.66 -14.67 27.96
C PRO A 585 7.73 -13.45 27.94
N GLU A 586 6.71 -13.41 28.80
CA GLU A 586 5.80 -12.28 28.99
C GLU A 586 6.54 -11.05 29.54
N GLU A 587 7.35 -11.24 30.59
CA GLU A 587 8.21 -10.19 31.16
C GLU A 587 9.26 -9.73 30.14
N ALA A 588 9.86 -10.68 29.41
CA ALA A 588 10.80 -10.36 28.33
C ALA A 588 10.18 -9.47 27.26
N LEU A 589 8.93 -9.77 26.87
CA LEU A 589 8.16 -9.03 25.88
C LEU A 589 7.84 -7.63 26.37
N GLU A 590 7.37 -7.51 27.61
CA GLU A 590 7.09 -6.23 28.27
C GLU A 590 8.33 -5.34 28.33
N PHE A 591 9.45 -5.87 28.82
CA PHE A 591 10.70 -5.11 28.96
C PHE A 591 11.26 -4.70 27.60
N ALA A 592 11.25 -5.60 26.61
CA ALA A 592 11.72 -5.28 25.27
C ALA A 592 10.85 -4.22 24.59
N ILE A 593 9.52 -4.27 24.73
CA ILE A 593 8.61 -3.26 24.19
C ILE A 593 8.86 -1.92 24.88
N TYR A 594 8.90 -1.89 26.21
CA TYR A 594 9.14 -0.66 26.97
C TYR A 594 10.46 0.01 26.56
N LEU A 595 11.57 -0.73 26.53
CA LEU A 595 12.87 -0.17 26.19
C LEU A 595 12.93 0.32 24.73
N ASN A 596 12.36 -0.44 23.79
CA ASN A 596 12.27 -0.03 22.39
C ASN A 596 11.41 1.24 22.25
N ASP A 597 10.23 1.27 22.85
CA ASP A 597 9.26 2.36 22.74
C ASP A 597 9.64 3.59 23.56
N LYS A 598 10.57 3.47 24.53
CA LYS A 598 11.14 4.61 25.26
C LYS A 598 12.29 5.28 24.50
N TYR A 599 13.23 4.49 23.95
CA TYR A 599 14.50 5.05 23.48
C TYR A 599 14.63 5.18 21.97
N GLU A 600 14.05 4.25 21.19
CA GLU A 600 14.17 4.28 19.73
C GLU A 600 13.33 5.40 19.13
N LEU A 601 13.88 6.13 18.15
CA LEU A 601 13.13 7.10 17.34
C LEU A 601 12.12 6.41 16.43
N ASP A 602 12.41 5.18 16.02
CA ASP A 602 11.55 4.34 15.17
C ASP A 602 10.77 3.26 15.95
N GLY A 603 10.71 3.37 17.29
CA GLY A 603 9.86 2.56 18.15
C GLY A 603 8.38 2.95 18.09
N ARG A 604 7.52 2.28 18.88
CA ARG A 604 6.05 2.46 18.87
C ARG A 604 5.45 2.24 17.49
N ASP A 605 6.01 1.25 16.79
CA ASP A 605 5.80 1.00 15.37
C ASP A 605 5.50 -0.48 15.15
N PRO A 606 4.67 -0.85 14.15
CA PRO A 606 4.47 -2.25 13.77
C PRO A 606 5.78 -3.03 13.60
N ASN A 607 6.82 -2.39 13.03
CA ASN A 607 8.13 -3.02 12.87
C ASN A 607 8.80 -3.35 14.21
N GLY A 608 8.63 -2.50 15.22
CA GLY A 608 9.13 -2.72 16.58
C GLY A 608 8.45 -3.94 17.23
N TYR A 609 7.12 -3.95 17.28
CA TYR A 609 6.35 -5.06 17.85
C TYR A 609 6.66 -6.40 17.16
N VAL A 610 6.74 -6.39 15.83
CA VAL A 610 7.02 -7.61 15.05
C VAL A 610 8.48 -8.05 15.19
N GLY A 611 9.42 -7.11 15.25
CA GLY A 611 10.83 -7.41 15.51
C GLY A 611 11.04 -8.07 16.87
N ILE A 612 10.35 -7.59 17.90
CA ILE A 612 10.38 -8.16 19.25
C ILE A 612 9.68 -9.53 19.26
N ALA A 613 8.49 -9.65 18.66
CA ALA A 613 7.78 -10.93 18.55
C ALA A 613 8.57 -11.98 17.73
N TRP A 614 9.36 -11.56 16.74
CA TRP A 614 10.30 -12.42 16.02
C TRP A 614 11.44 -12.89 16.94
N CYS A 615 11.98 -11.99 17.77
CA CYS A 615 13.07 -12.31 18.68
C CYS A 615 12.67 -13.28 19.80
N ILE A 616 11.53 -13.01 20.44
CA ILE A 616 11.07 -13.69 21.67
C ILE A 616 10.18 -14.88 21.34
N GLY A 617 9.17 -14.68 20.48
CA GLY A 617 8.15 -15.68 20.18
C GLY A 617 8.34 -16.46 18.88
N GLY A 618 9.36 -16.12 18.10
CA GLY A 618 9.61 -16.75 16.79
C GLY A 618 8.61 -16.36 15.71
N ARG A 619 7.90 -15.24 15.86
CA ARG A 619 6.95 -14.76 14.85
C ARG A 619 7.67 -14.54 13.51
N HIS A 620 7.14 -15.14 12.44
CA HIS A 620 7.72 -15.12 11.08
C HIS A 620 9.08 -15.82 10.93
N ASP A 621 9.51 -16.57 11.95
CA ASP A 621 10.65 -17.49 11.87
C ASP A 621 10.18 -18.96 11.83
N ARG A 622 11.15 -19.87 11.85
CA ARG A 622 10.95 -21.31 12.01
C ARG A 622 11.49 -21.81 13.35
N PRO A 623 11.10 -23.02 13.79
CA PRO A 623 11.76 -23.70 14.91
C PRO A 623 13.26 -23.97 14.65
N PHE A 624 14.05 -23.87 15.71
CA PHE A 624 15.48 -24.19 15.78
C PHE A 624 15.74 -25.38 16.71
N ALA A 625 17.01 -25.77 16.84
CA ALA A 625 17.42 -26.77 17.82
C ALA A 625 17.01 -26.32 19.23
N GLU A 626 16.42 -27.24 19.97
CA GLU A 626 15.92 -27.02 21.33
C GLU A 626 17.07 -26.70 22.29
N ARG A 627 16.85 -25.72 23.18
CA ARG A 627 17.81 -25.27 24.20
C ARG A 627 17.06 -24.89 25.47
N ASN A 628 17.75 -25.00 26.61
CA ASN A 628 17.20 -24.47 27.86
C ASN A 628 16.82 -22.99 27.72
N VAL A 629 15.74 -22.59 28.38
CA VAL A 629 15.08 -21.27 28.35
C VAL A 629 14.44 -20.94 27.00
N PHE A 630 15.17 -21.04 25.89
CA PHE A 630 14.68 -20.67 24.56
C PHE A 630 13.71 -21.68 23.94
N GLY A 631 13.76 -22.93 24.38
CA GLY A 631 13.21 -24.03 23.63
C GLY A 631 13.68 -23.99 22.17
N VAL A 632 12.74 -23.95 21.23
CA VAL A 632 13.03 -23.92 19.78
C VAL A 632 13.10 -22.50 19.19
N ILE A 633 13.09 -21.46 20.01
CA ILE A 633 13.31 -20.08 19.55
C ILE A 633 14.77 -19.92 19.09
N ARG A 634 15.00 -19.20 17.99
CA ARG A 634 16.35 -18.96 17.46
C ARG A 634 17.24 -18.32 18.52
N TYR A 635 18.36 -18.97 18.83
CA TYR A 635 19.39 -18.45 19.73
C TYR A 635 20.42 -17.57 19.01
N MET A 636 20.96 -16.56 19.71
CA MET A 636 22.13 -15.78 19.29
C MET A 636 23.13 -15.69 20.45
N SER A 637 24.38 -16.08 20.19
CA SER A 637 25.43 -16.10 21.20
C SER A 637 26.46 -14.99 20.99
N TYR A 638 27.09 -14.54 22.08
CA TYR A 638 28.20 -13.61 22.05
C TYR A 638 29.32 -14.07 21.09
N ASN A 639 29.72 -15.34 21.20
CA ASN A 639 30.73 -15.94 20.33
C ASN A 639 30.28 -15.99 18.85
N GLY A 640 28.99 -16.15 18.59
CA GLY A 640 28.41 -16.07 17.24
C GLY A 640 28.49 -14.66 16.65
N CYS A 641 28.31 -13.61 17.46
CA CYS A 641 28.56 -12.23 17.05
C CYS A 641 30.06 -11.98 16.78
N ARG A 642 30.94 -12.45 17.68
CA ARG A 642 32.41 -12.36 17.52
C ARG A 642 32.92 -13.01 16.22
N GLY A 643 32.28 -14.09 15.78
CA GLY A 643 32.62 -14.75 14.52
C GLY A 643 32.15 -14.01 13.26
N LYS A 644 31.30 -12.99 13.38
CA LYS A 644 30.68 -12.27 12.26
C LYS A 644 31.17 -10.84 12.07
N PHE A 645 31.57 -10.16 13.13
CA PHE A 645 32.10 -8.80 13.07
C PHE A 645 33.03 -8.51 14.26
N ASP A 646 33.80 -7.41 14.16
CA ASP A 646 34.68 -6.96 15.25
C ASP A 646 33.84 -6.36 16.39
N ILE A 647 33.48 -7.21 17.35
CA ILE A 647 32.74 -6.82 18.55
C ILE A 647 33.47 -5.79 19.40
N ASN A 648 34.80 -5.77 19.40
CA ASN A 648 35.59 -4.80 20.18
C ASN A 648 35.51 -3.42 19.51
N LYS A 649 35.58 -3.36 18.18
CA LYS A 649 35.31 -2.13 17.42
C LYS A 649 33.90 -1.64 17.67
N TYR A 650 32.89 -2.51 17.62
CA TYR A 650 31.51 -2.12 17.92
C TYR A 650 31.37 -1.55 19.34
N MET A 651 31.89 -2.24 20.37
CA MET A 651 31.84 -1.77 21.76
C MET A 651 32.55 -0.43 21.99
N ARG A 652 33.57 -0.09 21.18
CA ARG A 652 34.22 1.22 21.24
C ARG A 652 33.38 2.32 20.59
N ILE A 653 32.72 2.03 19.46
CA ILE A 653 31.99 3.05 18.71
C ILE A 653 30.53 3.22 19.19
N ALA A 654 29.95 2.18 19.79
CA ALA A 654 28.62 2.21 20.38
C ALA A 654 28.56 3.25 21.49
N GLY A 655 27.83 4.33 21.25
CA GLY A 655 27.74 5.49 22.14
C GLY A 655 28.79 6.60 21.94
N SER A 656 29.69 6.45 20.97
CA SER A 656 30.63 7.52 20.60
C SER A 656 30.11 8.33 19.41
N ALA A 657 30.48 9.61 19.30
CA ALA A 657 30.27 10.45 18.11
C ALA A 657 30.72 9.78 16.79
N GLU A 658 31.64 8.81 16.85
CA GLU A 658 32.19 8.07 15.70
C GLU A 658 31.25 6.96 15.17
N GLY A 659 30.37 6.42 16.01
CA GLY A 659 29.28 5.51 15.59
C GLY A 659 28.20 6.21 14.75
N HIS A 660 28.19 7.54 14.71
CA HIS A 660 27.21 8.39 14.02
C HIS A 660 27.58 8.66 12.56
N ARG A 661 28.60 7.96 12.03
CA ARG A 661 29.26 8.33 10.79
C ARG A 661 28.43 8.17 9.52
N VAL A 662 27.29 7.48 9.45
CA VAL A 662 26.53 7.52 8.17
C VAL A 662 26.05 8.96 7.92
N GLY A 663 25.23 9.52 8.82
CA GLY A 663 24.71 10.89 8.69
C GLY A 663 25.80 11.96 8.66
N LYS A 664 26.85 11.82 9.49
CA LYS A 664 27.98 12.77 9.49
C LYS A 664 28.95 12.59 8.32
N MET A 665 29.10 11.40 7.72
CA MET A 665 30.01 11.19 6.57
C MET A 665 29.37 11.69 5.28
N TRP A 666 28.04 11.56 5.12
CA TRP A 666 27.31 12.23 4.03
C TRP A 666 27.36 13.76 4.18
N ALA A 667 27.16 14.28 5.41
CA ALA A 667 27.26 15.73 5.67
C ALA A 667 28.71 16.29 5.56
N ALA A 668 29.73 15.52 5.99
CA ALA A 668 31.14 15.95 5.96
C ALA A 668 31.77 15.84 4.57
N MET A 669 31.25 14.98 3.68
CA MET A 669 31.65 14.97 2.26
C MET A 669 31.33 16.29 1.53
N HIS A 670 30.61 17.22 2.16
CA HIS A 670 30.20 18.50 1.58
C HIS A 670 30.63 19.73 2.42
N GLN A 671 31.53 19.56 3.39
CA GLN A 671 32.14 20.69 4.12
C GLN A 671 33.43 21.24 3.48
N ASP A 672 34.04 20.53 2.53
CA ASP A 672 35.06 21.13 1.66
C ASP A 672 34.36 21.85 0.50
N GLY A 673 33.95 23.08 0.82
CA GLY A 673 33.23 23.97 -0.08
C GLY A 673 34.09 24.44 -1.23
N THR A 674 33.90 23.84 -2.40
CA THR A 674 34.02 24.47 -3.73
C THR A 674 33.28 23.64 -4.77
N GLU A 675 31.97 23.36 -4.63
CA GLU A 675 31.19 22.81 -5.76
C GLU A 675 29.66 22.92 -5.55
N GLU A 676 29.19 23.97 -4.87
CA GLU A 676 27.75 24.30 -4.87
C GLU A 676 27.23 24.69 -6.27
N GLU A 677 28.10 24.99 -7.24
CA GLU A 677 27.69 25.40 -8.59
C GLU A 677 27.46 24.24 -9.58
N GLY A 678 28.10 23.07 -9.40
CA GLY A 678 28.05 21.97 -10.38
C GLY A 678 26.76 21.12 -10.34
N PHE A 679 26.11 21.00 -9.17
CA PHE A 679 24.87 20.23 -9.04
C PHE A 679 23.70 20.90 -9.79
N TRP A 680 23.61 22.24 -9.74
CA TRP A 680 22.58 23.02 -10.44
C TRP A 680 22.78 23.04 -11.95
N GLU A 681 24.00 22.83 -12.43
CA GLU A 681 24.27 22.72 -13.87
C GLU A 681 23.75 21.41 -14.49
N SER A 682 23.56 20.36 -13.69
CA SER A 682 23.00 19.08 -14.15
C SER A 682 21.47 19.06 -14.30
N LEU A 683 20.79 20.11 -13.80
CA LEU A 683 19.34 20.28 -13.92
C LEU A 683 18.97 20.78 -15.31
N SER A 684 17.82 20.31 -15.80
CA SER A 684 17.26 20.74 -17.09
C SER A 684 16.93 22.24 -17.09
N GLU A 685 16.96 22.86 -18.27
CA GLU A 685 16.73 24.30 -18.46
C GLU A 685 15.35 24.77 -17.94
N GLU A 686 14.40 23.86 -17.82
CA GLU A 686 13.05 24.08 -17.26
C GLU A 686 13.05 24.11 -15.71
N GLU A 687 14.01 23.44 -15.07
CA GLU A 687 14.19 23.42 -13.60
C GLU A 687 14.91 24.68 -13.10
N ARG A 688 15.81 25.27 -13.90
CA ARG A 688 16.46 26.54 -13.57
C ARG A 688 15.51 27.73 -13.61
N ARG A 689 14.50 27.72 -14.49
CA ARG A 689 13.50 28.80 -14.63
C ARG A 689 12.56 28.97 -13.42
N MET A 690 12.49 28.00 -12.49
CA MET A 690 11.54 28.01 -11.37
C MET A 690 11.97 28.81 -10.13
N LYS A 691 13.16 29.45 -10.11
CA LYS A 691 13.59 30.27 -8.96
C LYS A 691 13.64 31.79 -9.17
N GLY A 692 13.39 32.31 -10.37
CA GLY A 692 13.45 33.76 -10.58
C GLY A 692 14.81 34.38 -10.24
N CYS A 693 15.89 33.75 -10.71
CA CYS A 693 17.11 34.47 -11.08
C CYS A 693 17.08 34.71 -12.58
#